data_AF-A0A1Q8W4D8-F1
#
_entry.id   AF-A0A1Q8W4D8-F1
#
_cell.length_a   1.000
_cell.length_b   1.000
_cell.length_c   1.000
_cell.angle_alpha   90.00
_cell.angle_beta   90.00
_cell.angle_gamma   90.00
#
_symmetry.space_group_name_H-M   'P 1'
#
loop_
_entity.id
_entity.type
_entity.pdbx_description
1 polymer ?
#
loop_
_entity_poly.entity_id
_entity_poly.type
_entity_poly.pdbx_seq_one_letter_code
_entity_poly.pdbx_strand_id
1 'polypeptide(L)'
;MPQKEASLPTYSPEEEKRIIRNADGVPVGIRPDNRWTPARIATWVAITALGVLGWWMLAVVRGEHVNTIWFVVTAVCTYAIGYRFYALYIQRRIMRPDDTNATPAERINNGRDFDPTHRVVLYGHHFAAIAGAGPLVGPVLAAQMGYLPGTLWIIIGVLVAGAVQDMLVLFFSMRRGGRSLGQMATDEIGKVGGIVATIVVFVMLMIVLAVLAMVCVNALAASPWGVFSVGMTIPIAIGMGLWLRFVQPGKITQVSFVGFGLLIAVIIGGRWVAESPLGHYLHLSPTTLVWAMIIYGFLAAVLPVWVLLTPRDYLSTFMKVGTITILALGIIIVRPLVEMSAVTEFAFNTAGPVFAGTLFPFLFITIACGALSGMHAMVSSGTSPKMVEKETQVRMIGYGGMLMESFVAIMALAAAVSLSPGIYFAMNTSTATMNKLAGPETVAAAPCKTTDDPEHHCEKLAEAAVAKLGVTDAQGRKPTPEWDSWDDNGNPKTYTGAEALERLASDVGEPNVVSRTGGAPTLSVGIAHILHQIGGGRAMMGFWYHFAIMFEALFILSAVDAVTRVARFQLSDALGNAFPKFKDPSWHVGAWGTTAVVVASWGALLLMGVTDPRGGIQTLYPLFGIANQLIAAVALLVVTVMVVRKGYTKWVWIPAIPLVFDTAVTFTASWQKIFSTDPLVGYFQQHREAAAKLGTLTDPAKIEETRAVVRNTMIQGTLSIVFLVMVAFVMVCALIRIVQTIRNRDTTTSEDPYQESNFYAPETMIASSLMKKVSREYEQVGDPALIPHKAHAEKS
;
A
#
# COMPACT_ATOMS: atom_id res chain seq x y z
N MET A 1 -12.61 43.31 26.40
CA MET A 1 -13.70 42.62 27.12
C MET A 1 -13.06 41.57 28.02
N PRO A 2 -13.29 41.58 29.34
CA PRO A 2 -12.76 40.55 30.22
C PRO A 2 -13.35 39.19 29.81
N GLN A 3 -12.50 38.18 29.59
CA GLN A 3 -12.93 36.80 29.36
C GLN A 3 -13.76 36.37 30.58
N LYS A 4 -15.06 36.12 30.38
CA LYS A 4 -15.86 35.36 31.35
C LYS A 4 -15.11 34.07 31.65
N GLU A 5 -14.75 33.82 32.90
CA GLU A 5 -14.41 32.48 33.38
C GLU A 5 -15.54 31.54 32.92
N ALA A 6 -15.28 30.77 31.88
CA ALA A 6 -16.24 29.80 31.40
C ALA A 6 -16.32 28.71 32.49
N SER A 7 -17.46 28.62 33.18
CA SER A 7 -17.71 27.57 34.15
C SER A 7 -17.41 26.21 33.53
N LEU A 8 -16.71 25.34 34.27
CA LEU A 8 -16.39 23.98 33.84
C LEU A 8 -17.68 23.23 33.39
N PRO A 9 -17.60 22.33 32.39
CA PRO A 9 -18.77 21.60 31.93
C PRO A 9 -19.38 20.77 33.06
N THR A 10 -20.71 20.77 33.18
CA THR A 10 -21.41 19.92 34.15
C THR A 10 -21.59 18.50 33.61
N TYR A 11 -21.27 17.52 34.45
CA TYR A 11 -21.40 16.09 34.16
C TYR A 11 -22.52 15.46 35.00
N SER A 12 -23.27 14.54 34.39
CA SER A 12 -24.13 13.64 35.15
C SER A 12 -23.28 12.66 35.98
N PRO A 13 -23.80 12.10 37.09
CA PRO A 13 -23.06 11.14 37.90
C PRO A 13 -22.54 9.92 37.13
N GLU A 14 -23.26 9.52 36.08
CA GLU A 14 -22.87 8.41 35.20
C GLU A 14 -21.80 8.81 34.18
N GLU A 15 -21.77 10.07 33.74
CA GLU A 15 -20.69 10.61 32.90
C GLU A 15 -19.40 10.72 33.71
N GLU A 16 -19.45 11.28 34.93
CA GLU A 16 -18.27 11.49 35.78
C GLU A 16 -17.55 10.17 36.11
N LYS A 17 -18.30 9.10 36.43
CA LYS A 17 -17.73 7.75 36.69
C LYS A 17 -16.93 7.17 35.52
N ARG A 18 -17.15 7.67 34.32
CA ARG A 18 -16.45 7.24 33.10
C ARG A 18 -15.23 8.08 32.80
N ILE A 19 -15.12 9.29 33.34
CA ILE A 19 -13.95 10.14 33.12
C ILE A 19 -12.81 9.56 33.94
N ILE A 20 -11.65 9.42 33.30
CA ILE A 20 -10.40 9.04 33.96
C ILE A 20 -9.64 10.34 34.17
N ARG A 21 -9.24 10.61 35.41
CA ARG A 21 -8.51 11.81 35.81
C ARG A 21 -7.15 11.42 36.38
N ASN A 22 -6.15 12.27 36.19
CA ASN A 22 -4.83 12.13 36.82
C ASN A 22 -4.85 12.65 38.28
N ALA A 23 -3.71 12.60 38.96
CA ALA A 23 -3.55 13.09 40.32
C ALA A 23 -3.94 14.56 40.52
N ASP A 24 -3.74 15.39 39.50
CA ASP A 24 -4.09 16.82 39.50
C ASP A 24 -5.56 17.10 39.14
N GLY A 25 -6.35 16.04 38.92
CA GLY A 25 -7.78 16.14 38.56
C GLY A 25 -8.05 16.46 37.09
N VAL A 26 -7.01 16.59 36.27
CA VAL A 26 -7.12 16.81 34.81
C VAL A 26 -7.67 15.56 34.16
N PRO A 27 -8.70 15.66 33.29
CA PRO A 27 -9.18 14.49 32.55
C PRO A 27 -8.09 14.02 31.58
N VAL A 28 -7.87 12.70 31.52
CA VAL A 28 -6.85 12.07 30.66
C VAL A 28 -7.41 10.98 29.76
N GLY A 29 -8.61 10.48 30.03
CA GLY A 29 -9.25 9.44 29.22
C GLY A 29 -10.72 9.23 29.57
N ILE A 30 -11.40 8.37 28.81
CA ILE A 30 -12.81 8.02 29.06
C ILE A 30 -12.99 6.51 28.97
N ARG A 31 -13.63 5.93 29.99
CA ARG A 31 -14.02 4.52 30.00
C ARG A 31 -15.08 4.24 28.92
N PRO A 32 -14.92 3.17 28.11
CA PRO A 32 -15.84 2.88 27.01
C PRO A 32 -17.23 2.53 27.53
N ASP A 33 -18.26 3.03 26.85
CA ASP A 33 -19.65 2.62 27.10
C ASP A 33 -19.92 1.28 26.40
N ASN A 34 -20.13 0.24 27.20
CA ASN A 34 -20.37 -1.12 26.73
C ASN A 34 -21.84 -1.54 26.73
N ARG A 35 -22.79 -0.61 26.92
CA ARG A 35 -24.22 -0.96 26.97
C ARG A 35 -24.72 -1.47 25.60
N TRP A 36 -25.37 -2.63 25.59
CA TRP A 36 -26.06 -3.15 24.42
C TRP A 36 -27.53 -2.75 24.51
N THR A 37 -27.98 -1.90 23.57
CA THR A 37 -29.39 -1.55 23.42
C THR A 37 -30.04 -2.42 22.35
N PRO A 38 -31.36 -2.67 22.39
CA PRO A 38 -32.05 -3.43 21.35
C PRO A 38 -31.78 -2.89 19.93
N ALA A 39 -31.73 -1.56 19.79
CA ALA A 39 -31.37 -0.91 18.53
C ALA A 39 -29.95 -1.28 18.07
N ARG A 40 -28.94 -1.22 18.96
CA ARG A 40 -27.56 -1.63 18.62
C ARG A 40 -27.52 -3.11 18.20
N ILE A 41 -28.25 -3.98 18.90
CA ILE A 41 -28.31 -5.41 18.57
C ILE A 41 -28.92 -5.59 17.17
N ALA A 42 -30.08 -4.97 16.90
CA ALA A 42 -30.74 -5.03 15.60
C ALA A 42 -29.82 -4.54 14.47
N THR A 43 -29.08 -3.45 14.67
CA THR A 43 -28.09 -2.94 13.70
C THR A 43 -27.01 -3.99 13.40
N TRP A 44 -26.42 -4.61 14.42
CA TRP A 44 -25.38 -5.63 14.21
C TRP A 44 -25.91 -6.91 13.59
N VAL A 45 -27.15 -7.31 13.90
CA VAL A 45 -27.84 -8.42 13.22
C VAL A 45 -28.04 -8.11 11.73
N ALA A 46 -28.50 -6.91 11.40
CA ALA A 46 -28.68 -6.48 10.01
C ALA A 46 -27.35 -6.46 9.23
N ILE A 47 -26.28 -5.90 9.81
CA ILE A 47 -24.94 -5.90 9.21
C ILE A 47 -24.45 -7.33 8.97
N THR A 48 -24.67 -8.23 9.92
CA THR A 48 -24.27 -9.63 9.80
C THR A 48 -25.07 -10.34 8.70
N ALA A 49 -26.38 -10.13 8.64
CA ALA A 49 -27.23 -10.70 7.59
C ALA A 49 -26.82 -10.22 6.19
N LEU A 50 -26.53 -8.91 6.04
CA LEU A 50 -26.01 -8.35 4.78
C LEU A 50 -24.63 -8.92 4.41
N GLY A 51 -23.75 -9.11 5.38
CA GLY A 51 -22.45 -9.74 5.16
C GLY A 51 -22.57 -11.20 4.70
N VAL A 52 -23.46 -11.98 5.33
CA VAL A 52 -23.75 -13.37 4.93
C VAL A 52 -24.33 -13.42 3.52
N LEU A 53 -25.28 -12.52 3.20
CA LEU A 53 -25.83 -12.41 1.86
C LEU A 53 -24.75 -12.05 0.83
N GLY A 54 -23.86 -11.10 1.14
CA GLY A 54 -22.76 -10.72 0.27
C GLY A 54 -21.82 -11.90 -0.03
N TRP A 55 -21.41 -12.64 1.02
CA TRP A 55 -20.61 -13.86 0.84
C TRP A 55 -21.35 -14.94 0.05
N TRP A 56 -22.65 -15.12 0.26
CA TRP A 56 -23.46 -16.06 -0.52
C TRP A 56 -23.46 -15.68 -2.02
N MET A 57 -23.63 -14.40 -2.33
CA MET A 57 -23.65 -13.89 -3.71
C MET A 57 -22.29 -14.04 -4.41
N LEU A 58 -21.18 -13.85 -3.69
CA LEU A 58 -19.83 -14.00 -4.27
C LEU A 58 -19.35 -15.45 -4.35
N ALA A 59 -19.64 -16.26 -3.33
CA ALA A 59 -19.04 -17.58 -3.18
C ALA A 59 -19.93 -18.73 -3.65
N VAL A 60 -21.25 -18.58 -3.60
CA VAL A 60 -22.19 -19.69 -3.86
C VAL A 60 -23.00 -19.48 -5.13
N VAL A 61 -23.47 -18.25 -5.38
CA VAL A 61 -24.18 -17.96 -6.62
C VAL A 61 -23.20 -18.07 -7.79
N ARG A 62 -23.45 -19.05 -8.65
CA ARG A 62 -22.72 -19.29 -9.90
C ARG A 62 -23.71 -19.09 -11.04
N GLY A 63 -23.58 -17.96 -11.75
CA GLY A 63 -24.44 -17.53 -12.86
C GLY A 63 -23.96 -16.19 -13.43
N GLU A 64 -24.52 -15.75 -14.56
CA GLU A 64 -23.99 -14.67 -15.42
C GLU A 64 -24.10 -13.23 -14.89
N HIS A 65 -24.53 -13.01 -13.64
CA HIS A 65 -24.77 -11.64 -13.13
C HIS A 65 -24.24 -11.39 -11.71
N VAL A 66 -23.01 -11.83 -11.39
CA VAL A 66 -22.36 -11.35 -10.16
C VAL A 66 -21.97 -9.90 -10.36
N ASN A 67 -22.60 -9.04 -9.57
CA ASN A 67 -22.36 -7.63 -9.61
C ASN A 67 -21.25 -7.22 -8.64
N THR A 68 -20.39 -6.30 -9.07
CA THR A 68 -19.30 -5.75 -8.24
C THR A 68 -19.78 -5.10 -6.93
N ILE A 69 -21.06 -4.69 -6.82
CA ILE A 69 -21.64 -4.19 -5.56
C ILE A 69 -21.45 -5.17 -4.39
N TRP A 70 -21.48 -6.49 -4.66
CA TRP A 70 -21.35 -7.50 -3.63
C TRP A 70 -19.95 -7.53 -3.02
N PHE A 71 -18.92 -7.10 -3.75
CA PHE A 71 -17.56 -6.96 -3.21
C PHE A 71 -17.53 -5.84 -2.17
N VAL A 72 -18.14 -4.69 -2.48
CA VAL A 72 -18.26 -3.54 -1.57
C VAL A 72 -19.02 -3.93 -0.31
N VAL A 73 -20.22 -4.51 -0.47
CA VAL A 73 -21.09 -4.88 0.66
C VAL A 73 -20.41 -5.92 1.56
N THR A 74 -19.82 -6.95 0.96
CA THR A 74 -19.13 -8.03 1.70
C THR A 74 -17.94 -7.49 2.48
N ALA A 75 -17.11 -6.65 1.85
CA ALA A 75 -15.96 -6.04 2.50
C ALA A 75 -16.39 -5.15 3.67
N VAL A 76 -17.31 -4.20 3.47
CA VAL A 76 -17.77 -3.26 4.50
C VAL A 76 -18.40 -3.99 5.69
N CYS A 77 -19.27 -4.97 5.45
CA CYS A 77 -19.91 -5.72 6.54
C CYS A 77 -18.88 -6.55 7.33
N THR A 78 -17.98 -7.24 6.63
CA THR A 78 -16.96 -8.08 7.26
C THR A 78 -15.95 -7.24 8.06
N TYR A 79 -15.54 -6.08 7.53
CA TYR A 79 -14.65 -5.15 8.22
C TYR A 79 -15.31 -4.51 9.45
N ALA A 80 -16.59 -4.13 9.37
CA ALA A 80 -17.33 -3.60 10.50
C ALA A 80 -17.41 -4.61 11.66
N ILE A 81 -17.69 -5.88 11.36
CA ILE A 81 -17.71 -6.98 12.32
C ILE A 81 -16.31 -7.20 12.92
N GLY A 82 -15.29 -7.33 12.06
CA GLY A 82 -13.91 -7.53 12.48
C GLY A 82 -13.38 -6.42 13.39
N TYR A 83 -13.59 -5.16 13.02
CA TYR A 83 -13.20 -4.00 13.82
C TYR A 83 -13.95 -3.93 15.16
N ARG A 84 -15.25 -4.26 15.16
CA ARG A 84 -16.07 -4.18 16.38
C ARG A 84 -15.73 -5.25 17.39
N PHE A 85 -15.58 -6.49 16.94
CA PHE A 85 -15.48 -7.66 17.81
C PHE A 85 -14.04 -8.14 17.95
N TYR A 86 -13.34 -8.41 16.85
CA TYR A 86 -12.01 -9.01 16.87
C TYR A 86 -10.92 -8.01 17.28
N ALA A 87 -10.89 -6.81 16.69
CA ALA A 87 -9.93 -5.78 17.09
C ALA A 87 -10.10 -5.37 18.56
N LEU A 88 -11.36 -5.24 19.03
CA LEU A 88 -11.65 -4.96 20.43
C LEU A 88 -11.24 -6.11 21.37
N TYR A 89 -11.40 -7.35 20.92
CA TYR A 89 -10.94 -8.52 21.66
C TYR A 89 -9.42 -8.51 21.83
N ILE A 90 -8.66 -8.25 20.77
CA ILE A 90 -7.20 -8.12 20.82
C ILE A 90 -6.80 -6.96 21.75
N GLN A 91 -7.45 -5.80 21.62
CA GLN A 91 -7.20 -4.64 22.48
C GLN A 91 -7.39 -4.99 23.97
N ARG A 92 -8.46 -5.72 24.32
CA ARG A 92 -8.75 -6.10 25.72
C ARG A 92 -7.86 -7.20 26.26
N ARG A 93 -7.40 -8.13 25.40
CA ARG A 93 -6.65 -9.31 25.84
C ARG A 93 -5.14 -9.08 25.86
N ILE A 94 -4.61 -8.46 24.80
CA ILE A 94 -3.17 -8.26 24.59
C ILE A 94 -2.74 -6.83 24.91
N MET A 95 -3.32 -5.83 24.24
CA MET A 95 -2.82 -4.44 24.34
C MET A 95 -3.04 -3.88 25.74
N ARG A 96 -4.28 -3.95 26.24
CA ARG A 96 -4.72 -3.34 27.51
C ARG A 96 -4.25 -1.88 27.61
N PRO A 97 -4.71 -1.02 26.68
CA PRO A 97 -4.26 0.36 26.63
C PRO A 97 -4.66 1.09 27.91
N ASP A 98 -3.79 1.99 28.35
CA ASP A 98 -3.94 2.79 29.55
C ASP A 98 -3.73 4.28 29.22
N ASP A 99 -4.83 5.04 29.20
CA ASP A 99 -4.80 6.47 28.87
C ASP A 99 -4.23 7.35 30.00
N THR A 100 -4.00 6.80 31.20
CA THR A 100 -3.27 7.51 32.27
C THR A 100 -1.76 7.48 32.06
N ASN A 101 -1.27 6.60 31.18
CA ASN A 101 0.13 6.52 30.82
C ASN A 101 0.42 7.47 29.64
N ALA A 102 1.35 8.40 29.83
CA ALA A 102 1.76 9.33 28.78
C ALA A 102 2.35 8.55 27.59
N THR A 103 1.99 8.92 26.36
CA THR A 103 2.60 8.34 25.16
C THR A 103 3.97 8.96 24.89
N PRO A 104 4.86 8.36 24.09
CA PRO A 104 6.13 9.01 23.75
C PRO A 104 5.95 10.38 23.06
N ALA A 105 4.84 10.58 22.34
CA ALA A 105 4.50 11.87 21.75
C ALA A 105 4.33 12.94 22.84
N GLU A 106 3.63 12.61 23.92
CA GLU A 106 3.40 13.50 25.05
C GLU A 106 4.67 13.71 25.90
N ARG A 107 5.41 12.64 26.21
CA ARG A 107 6.58 12.70 27.12
C ARG A 107 7.74 13.50 26.55
N ILE A 108 8.01 13.35 25.25
CA ILE A 108 9.17 13.95 24.60
C ILE A 108 8.81 15.28 23.94
N ASN A 109 7.65 15.33 23.27
CA ASN A 109 7.08 16.49 22.57
C ASN A 109 8.12 17.52 22.07
N ASN A 110 8.99 17.08 21.15
CA ASN A 110 10.09 17.91 20.66
C ASN A 110 9.74 18.72 19.41
N GLY A 111 8.52 18.56 18.87
CA GLY A 111 8.04 19.23 17.66
C GLY A 111 8.83 18.90 16.39
N ARG A 112 9.63 17.83 16.41
CA ARG A 112 10.43 17.35 15.27
C ARG A 112 10.08 15.90 14.92
N ASP A 113 10.43 14.98 15.81
CA ASP A 113 10.22 13.54 15.65
C ASP A 113 9.09 13.02 16.54
N PHE A 114 8.80 13.72 17.65
CA PHE A 114 7.76 13.41 18.61
C PHE A 114 6.85 14.63 18.76
N ASP A 115 5.61 14.49 18.33
CA ASP A 115 4.63 15.57 18.33
C ASP A 115 3.21 14.98 18.45
N PRO A 116 2.47 15.26 19.54
CA PRO A 116 1.08 14.81 19.69
C PRO A 116 0.22 15.33 18.54
N THR A 117 -0.09 14.44 17.61
CA THR A 117 -0.78 14.80 16.37
C THR A 117 -2.25 14.44 16.46
N HIS A 118 -3.14 15.40 16.16
CA HIS A 118 -4.57 15.18 16.19
C HIS A 118 -4.97 13.89 15.47
N ARG A 119 -5.66 12.98 16.17
CA ARG A 119 -5.99 11.61 15.72
C ARG A 119 -6.49 11.44 14.27
N VAL A 120 -7.26 12.41 13.74
CA VAL A 120 -7.78 12.35 12.35
C VAL A 120 -6.66 12.61 11.33
N VAL A 121 -5.75 13.54 11.67
CA VAL A 121 -4.57 13.83 10.85
C VAL A 121 -3.61 12.65 10.92
N LEU A 122 -3.38 12.09 12.12
CA LEU A 122 -2.53 10.92 12.28
C LEU A 122 -3.11 9.69 11.57
N TYR A 123 -4.42 9.46 11.65
CA TYR A 123 -5.08 8.41 10.87
C TYR A 123 -4.86 8.61 9.37
N GLY A 124 -5.05 9.83 8.86
CA GLY A 124 -4.82 10.16 7.45
C GLY A 124 -3.36 9.96 7.04
N HIS A 125 -2.40 10.40 7.86
CA HIS A 125 -0.97 10.23 7.62
C HIS A 125 -0.57 8.76 7.65
N HIS A 126 -1.02 8.01 8.65
CA HIS A 126 -0.77 6.58 8.76
C HIS A 126 -1.34 5.82 7.57
N PHE A 127 -2.63 6.05 7.24
CA PHE A 127 -3.29 5.50 6.06
C PHE A 127 -2.53 5.86 4.77
N ALA A 128 -2.13 7.12 4.60
CA ALA A 128 -1.43 7.57 3.41
C ALA A 128 -0.04 6.94 3.28
N ALA A 129 0.64 6.65 4.39
CA ALA A 129 1.96 6.03 4.42
C ALA A 129 1.92 4.51 4.19
N ILE A 130 0.85 3.82 4.62
CA ILE A 130 0.68 2.38 4.40
C ILE A 130 0.02 2.06 3.05
N ALA A 131 -0.97 2.85 2.63
CA ALA A 131 -1.64 2.69 1.34
C ALA A 131 -0.75 3.26 0.22
N GLY A 132 0.16 2.42 -0.27
CA GLY A 132 1.00 2.65 -1.45
C GLY A 132 0.43 2.00 -2.73
N ALA A 133 1.32 1.58 -3.65
CA ALA A 133 0.93 0.89 -4.90
C ALA A 133 0.46 -0.56 -4.67
N GLY A 134 1.03 -1.25 -3.68
CA GLY A 134 0.77 -2.67 -3.42
C GLY A 134 -0.72 -3.05 -3.37
N PRO A 135 -1.58 -2.36 -2.59
CA PRO A 135 -3.02 -2.68 -2.52
C PRO A 135 -3.76 -2.37 -3.82
N LEU A 136 -3.22 -1.54 -4.72
CA LEU A 136 -3.83 -1.23 -6.02
C LEU A 136 -3.40 -2.27 -7.06
N VAL A 137 -2.10 -2.52 -7.17
CA VAL A 137 -1.50 -3.36 -8.21
C VAL A 137 -1.66 -4.84 -7.93
N GLY A 138 -1.42 -5.29 -6.69
CA GLY A 138 -1.43 -6.72 -6.34
C GLY A 138 -2.74 -7.41 -6.70
N PRO A 139 -3.91 -6.88 -6.29
CA PRO A 139 -5.21 -7.43 -6.66
C PRO A 139 -5.46 -7.44 -8.17
N VAL A 140 -5.05 -6.39 -8.88
CA VAL A 140 -5.18 -6.31 -10.35
C VAL A 140 -4.34 -7.38 -11.01
N LEU A 141 -3.07 -7.55 -10.62
CA LEU A 141 -2.21 -8.62 -11.18
C LEU A 141 -2.75 -10.01 -10.84
N ALA A 142 -3.30 -10.18 -9.64
CA ALA A 142 -3.90 -11.44 -9.18
C ALA A 142 -5.23 -11.79 -9.87
N ALA A 143 -5.90 -10.84 -10.50
CA ALA A 143 -7.18 -11.07 -11.19
C ALA A 143 -7.08 -12.15 -12.28
N GLN A 144 -5.89 -12.42 -12.84
CA GLN A 144 -5.67 -13.56 -13.76
C GLN A 144 -6.04 -14.92 -13.16
N MET A 145 -6.06 -15.07 -11.83
CA MET A 145 -6.44 -16.29 -11.10
C MET A 145 -7.94 -16.37 -10.79
N GLY A 146 -8.71 -15.38 -11.24
CA GLY A 146 -10.13 -15.21 -10.92
C GLY A 146 -10.37 -14.28 -9.73
N TYR A 147 -11.60 -13.81 -9.58
CA TYR A 147 -11.93 -12.82 -8.55
C TYR A 147 -12.03 -13.41 -7.14
N LEU A 148 -12.42 -14.68 -6.99
CA LEU A 148 -12.80 -15.23 -5.69
C LEU A 148 -11.60 -15.50 -4.77
N PRO A 149 -10.49 -16.12 -5.22
CA PRO A 149 -9.33 -16.34 -4.36
C PRO A 149 -8.75 -15.04 -3.83
N GLY A 150 -8.61 -14.03 -4.70
CA GLY A 150 -8.14 -12.70 -4.31
C GLY A 150 -9.07 -12.03 -3.30
N THR A 151 -10.39 -12.07 -3.54
CA THR A 151 -11.40 -11.52 -2.61
C THR A 151 -11.31 -12.15 -1.22
N LEU A 152 -11.20 -13.48 -1.16
CA LEU A 152 -11.08 -14.22 0.10
C LEU A 152 -9.83 -13.80 0.88
N TRP A 153 -8.68 -13.74 0.20
CA TRP A 153 -7.42 -13.38 0.84
C TRP A 153 -7.40 -11.92 1.29
N ILE A 154 -7.88 -10.98 0.47
CA ILE A 154 -7.94 -9.55 0.82
C ILE A 154 -8.80 -9.37 2.09
N ILE A 155 -10.03 -9.89 2.10
CA ILE A 155 -10.98 -9.64 3.20
C ILE A 155 -10.62 -10.43 4.47
N ILE A 156 -10.27 -11.71 4.35
CA ILE A 156 -9.99 -12.56 5.52
C ILE A 156 -8.56 -12.31 6.01
N GLY A 157 -7.60 -12.25 5.09
CA GLY A 157 -6.18 -12.04 5.39
C GLY A 157 -5.95 -10.74 6.15
N VAL A 158 -6.59 -9.64 5.75
CA VAL A 158 -6.48 -8.38 6.49
C VAL A 158 -6.97 -8.51 7.93
N LEU A 159 -8.09 -9.20 8.15
CA LEU A 159 -8.70 -9.30 9.46
C LEU A 159 -7.87 -10.10 10.45
N VAL A 160 -7.33 -11.23 9.99
CA VAL A 160 -6.66 -12.19 10.88
C VAL A 160 -5.14 -12.00 10.93
N ALA A 161 -4.55 -11.38 9.91
CA ALA A 161 -3.10 -11.20 9.78
C ALA A 161 -2.72 -9.72 9.73
N GLY A 162 -3.04 -9.00 8.64
CA GLY A 162 -2.51 -7.66 8.39
C GLY A 162 -2.86 -6.64 9.48
N ALA A 163 -4.15 -6.52 9.82
CA ALA A 163 -4.62 -5.55 10.79
C ALA A 163 -4.19 -5.92 12.23
N VAL A 164 -4.00 -7.22 12.50
CA VAL A 164 -3.44 -7.72 13.77
C VAL A 164 -1.97 -7.32 13.89
N GLN A 165 -1.17 -7.58 12.86
CA GLN A 165 0.24 -7.21 12.82
C GLN A 165 0.39 -5.72 13.01
N ASP A 166 -0.30 -4.92 12.20
CA ASP A 166 -0.16 -3.48 12.17
C ASP A 166 -0.51 -2.84 13.53
N MET A 167 -1.67 -3.21 14.08
CA MET A 167 -2.11 -2.74 15.40
C MET A 167 -1.17 -3.14 16.54
N LEU A 168 -0.67 -4.38 16.54
CA LEU A 168 0.22 -4.86 17.61
C LEU A 168 1.63 -4.26 17.50
N VAL A 169 2.19 -4.14 16.29
CA VAL A 169 3.49 -3.49 16.07
C VAL A 169 3.43 -2.03 16.50
N LEU A 170 2.37 -1.30 16.12
CA LEU A 170 2.14 0.09 16.52
C LEU A 170 2.09 0.23 18.04
N PHE A 171 1.32 -0.64 18.71
CA PHE A 171 1.20 -0.62 20.17
C PHE A 171 2.53 -0.91 20.88
N PHE A 172 3.23 -1.97 20.48
CA PHE A 172 4.47 -2.40 21.15
C PHE A 172 5.63 -1.44 20.89
N SER A 173 5.69 -0.83 19.71
CA SER A 173 6.66 0.23 19.40
C SER A 173 6.38 1.49 20.22
N MET A 174 5.12 1.91 20.32
CA MET A 174 4.72 3.08 21.12
C MET A 174 5.12 2.94 22.59
N ARG A 175 4.92 1.77 23.20
CA ARG A 175 5.36 1.52 24.58
C ARG A 175 6.87 1.40 24.78
N ARG A 176 7.66 1.50 23.72
CA ARG A 176 9.13 1.45 23.72
C ARG A 176 9.72 2.70 23.08
N GLY A 177 9.13 3.86 23.33
CA GLY A 177 9.62 5.14 22.82
C GLY A 177 9.54 5.29 21.29
N GLY A 178 8.71 4.49 20.61
CA GLY A 178 8.64 4.46 19.15
C GLY A 178 9.85 3.81 18.48
N ARG A 179 10.48 2.81 19.10
CA ARG A 179 11.59 2.03 18.51
C ARG A 179 11.23 1.38 17.17
N SER A 180 12.20 1.31 16.26
CA SER A 180 12.07 0.63 14.98
C SER A 180 11.96 -0.89 15.14
N LEU A 181 11.45 -1.58 14.12
CA LEU A 181 11.31 -3.04 14.12
C LEU A 181 12.65 -3.76 14.39
N GLY A 182 13.74 -3.32 13.77
CA GLY A 182 15.08 -3.90 13.97
C GLY A 182 15.61 -3.73 15.40
N GLN A 183 15.35 -2.57 16.01
CA GLN A 183 15.71 -2.34 17.41
C GLN A 183 14.87 -3.20 18.35
N MET A 184 13.55 -3.31 18.12
CA MET A 184 12.69 -4.20 18.91
C MET A 184 13.13 -5.67 18.78
N ALA A 185 13.56 -6.11 17.60
CA ALA A 185 14.13 -7.44 17.42
C ALA A 185 15.41 -7.63 18.27
N THR A 186 16.27 -6.62 18.33
CA THR A 186 17.49 -6.63 19.15
C THR A 186 17.18 -6.71 20.65
N ASP A 187 16.20 -5.95 21.13
CA ASP A 187 15.80 -5.88 22.54
C ASP A 187 15.09 -7.18 23.00
N GLU A 188 14.36 -7.84 22.09
CA GLU A 188 13.45 -8.94 22.44
C GLU A 188 14.01 -10.32 22.10
N ILE A 189 14.66 -10.48 20.94
CA ILE A 189 15.23 -11.76 20.46
C ILE A 189 16.70 -11.89 20.91
N GLY A 190 17.43 -10.77 20.98
CA GLY A 190 18.83 -10.70 21.37
C GLY A 190 19.73 -10.11 20.29
N LYS A 191 20.97 -9.77 20.66
CA LYS A 191 21.90 -9.00 19.80
C LYS A 191 22.15 -9.61 18.42
N VAL A 192 22.44 -10.91 18.35
CA VAL A 192 22.77 -11.58 17.09
C VAL A 192 21.55 -11.64 16.18
N GLY A 193 20.40 -12.11 16.69
CA GLY A 193 19.16 -12.16 15.93
C GLY A 193 18.68 -10.78 15.48
N GLY A 194 18.82 -9.77 16.34
CA GLY A 194 18.47 -8.38 16.04
C GLY A 194 19.31 -7.72 14.95
N ILE A 195 20.63 -7.95 14.95
CA ILE A 195 21.53 -7.44 13.89
C ILE A 195 21.15 -8.06 12.53
N VAL A 196 20.97 -9.38 12.50
CA VAL A 196 20.58 -10.10 11.27
C VAL A 196 19.21 -9.60 10.78
N ALA A 197 18.23 -9.46 11.69
CA ALA A 197 16.91 -8.91 11.38
C ALA A 197 16.99 -7.49 10.81
N THR A 198 17.82 -6.62 11.40
CA THR A 198 17.98 -5.24 10.95
C THR A 198 18.56 -5.15 9.54
N ILE A 199 19.62 -5.94 9.25
CA ILE A 199 20.26 -5.97 7.93
C ILE A 199 19.29 -6.53 6.89
N VAL A 200 18.65 -7.66 7.18
CA VAL A 200 17.78 -8.32 6.19
C VAL A 200 16.56 -7.46 5.86
N VAL A 201 15.92 -6.86 6.88
CA VAL A 201 14.79 -5.95 6.69
C VAL A 201 15.19 -4.74 5.86
N PHE A 202 16.39 -4.17 6.10
CA PHE A 202 16.89 -3.04 5.32
C PHE A 202 17.05 -3.40 3.83
N VAL A 203 17.68 -4.54 3.52
CA VAL A 203 17.88 -4.97 2.12
C VAL A 203 16.55 -5.28 1.44
N MET A 204 15.63 -5.95 2.13
CA MET A 204 14.27 -6.22 1.62
C MET A 204 13.50 -4.93 1.35
N LEU A 205 13.64 -3.91 2.21
CA LEU A 205 13.01 -2.61 2.03
C LEU A 205 13.48 -1.90 0.76
N MET A 206 14.74 -2.07 0.35
CA MET A 206 15.26 -1.50 -0.91
C MET A 206 14.57 -2.12 -2.13
N ILE A 207 14.29 -3.42 -2.10
CA ILE A 207 13.54 -4.11 -3.16
C ILE A 207 12.10 -3.61 -3.18
N VAL A 208 11.48 -3.46 -2.02
CA VAL A 208 10.12 -2.91 -1.89
C VAL A 208 10.03 -1.52 -2.50
N LEU A 209 10.96 -0.62 -2.16
CA LEU A 209 11.03 0.73 -2.74
C LEU A 209 11.19 0.70 -4.26
N ALA A 210 12.11 -0.14 -4.76
CA ALA A 210 12.38 -0.25 -6.19
C ALA A 210 11.14 -0.70 -6.98
N VAL A 211 10.41 -1.70 -6.49
CA VAL A 211 9.21 -2.21 -7.18
C VAL A 211 8.05 -1.22 -7.09
N LEU A 212 7.85 -0.55 -5.96
CA LEU A 212 6.84 0.52 -5.86
C LEU A 212 7.12 1.64 -6.87
N ALA A 213 8.37 2.11 -6.93
CA ALA A 213 8.77 3.14 -7.88
C ALA A 213 8.62 2.67 -9.35
N MET A 214 8.86 1.39 -9.63
CA MET A 214 8.69 0.81 -10.97
C MET A 214 7.25 0.88 -11.45
N VAL A 215 6.27 0.63 -10.59
CA VAL A 215 4.85 0.76 -10.96
C VAL A 215 4.56 2.19 -11.43
N CYS A 216 5.08 3.20 -10.74
CA CYS A 216 4.90 4.60 -11.15
C CYS A 216 5.60 4.89 -12.48
N VAL A 217 6.83 4.40 -12.67
CA VAL A 217 7.55 4.53 -13.95
C VAL A 217 6.77 3.89 -15.09
N ASN A 218 6.24 2.68 -14.92
CA ASN A 218 5.48 1.96 -15.95
C ASN A 218 4.12 2.62 -16.24
N ALA A 219 3.49 3.24 -15.24
CA ALA A 219 2.26 4.00 -15.43
C ALA A 219 2.49 5.26 -16.27
N LEU A 220 3.62 5.95 -16.05
CA LEU A 220 3.96 7.24 -16.68
C LEU A 220 4.75 7.11 -18.00
N ALA A 221 5.44 6.00 -18.22
CA ALA A 221 6.19 5.77 -19.43
C ALA A 221 5.29 5.88 -20.66
N ALA A 222 5.76 6.60 -21.67
CA ALA A 222 5.02 6.88 -22.91
C ALA A 222 3.65 7.58 -22.72
N SER A 223 3.41 8.23 -21.57
CA SER A 223 2.20 9.03 -21.30
C SER A 223 2.56 10.50 -21.02
N PRO A 224 2.60 11.36 -22.05
CA PRO A 224 2.90 12.79 -21.87
C PRO A 224 1.94 13.50 -20.93
N TRP A 225 0.64 13.17 -21.01
CA TRP A 225 -0.38 13.71 -20.12
C TRP A 225 -0.12 13.28 -18.66
N GLY A 226 0.11 11.98 -18.42
CA GLY A 226 0.44 11.47 -17.09
C GLY A 226 1.68 12.15 -16.49
N VAL A 227 2.77 12.25 -17.27
CA VAL A 227 4.03 12.89 -16.85
C VAL A 227 3.81 14.36 -16.50
N PHE A 228 3.07 15.11 -17.32
CA PHE A 228 2.74 16.50 -17.03
C PHE A 228 1.96 16.64 -15.73
N SER A 229 0.85 15.91 -15.61
CA SER A 229 -0.08 16.06 -14.48
C SER A 229 0.58 15.68 -13.16
N VAL A 230 1.35 14.58 -13.13
CA VAL A 230 2.11 14.18 -11.94
C VAL A 230 3.27 15.14 -11.66
N GLY A 231 4.00 15.58 -12.68
CA GLY A 231 5.10 16.53 -12.53
C GLY A 231 4.65 17.85 -11.89
N MET A 232 3.49 18.38 -12.29
CA MET A 232 2.92 19.63 -11.76
C MET A 232 2.48 19.55 -10.30
N THR A 233 2.31 18.34 -9.74
CA THR A 233 2.00 18.19 -8.31
C THR A 233 3.13 18.66 -7.40
N ILE A 234 4.39 18.59 -7.87
CA ILE A 234 5.58 19.02 -7.11
C ILE A 234 5.57 20.54 -6.88
N PRO A 235 5.51 21.41 -7.92
CA PRO A 235 5.44 22.85 -7.71
C PRO A 235 4.17 23.28 -6.98
N ILE A 236 3.02 22.63 -7.21
CA ILE A 236 1.80 22.91 -6.45
C ILE A 236 2.02 22.63 -4.96
N ALA A 237 2.59 21.48 -4.59
CA ALA A 237 2.89 21.14 -3.21
C ALA A 237 3.88 22.14 -2.57
N ILE A 238 4.93 22.54 -3.29
CA ILE A 238 5.89 23.55 -2.80
C ILE A 238 5.18 24.89 -2.58
N GLY A 239 4.36 25.33 -3.54
CA GLY A 239 3.57 26.56 -3.42
C GLY A 239 2.62 26.55 -2.23
N MET A 240 1.94 25.41 -1.99
CA MET A 240 1.11 25.20 -0.80
C MET A 240 1.92 25.24 0.49
N GLY A 241 3.11 24.62 0.52
CA GLY A 241 4.02 24.65 1.66
C GLY A 241 4.48 26.07 2.01
N LEU A 242 4.85 26.85 0.99
CA LEU A 242 5.22 28.26 1.14
C LEU A 242 4.04 29.12 1.60
N TRP A 243 2.83 28.89 1.08
CA TRP A 243 1.61 29.59 1.52
C TRP A 243 1.35 29.30 3.01
N LEU A 244 1.34 28.02 3.40
CA LEU A 244 1.11 27.61 4.78
C LEU A 244 2.18 28.09 5.74
N ARG A 245 3.41 28.33 5.26
CA ARG A 245 4.50 28.81 6.10
C ARG A 245 4.53 30.33 6.23
N PHE A 246 4.37 31.07 5.14
CA PHE A 246 4.66 32.51 5.09
C PHE A 246 3.44 33.40 4.86
N VAL A 247 2.37 32.91 4.23
CA VAL A 247 1.23 33.74 3.82
C VAL A 247 0.08 33.62 4.82
N GLN A 248 -0.38 32.40 5.10
CA GLN A 248 -1.47 32.15 6.06
C GLN A 248 -1.23 30.87 6.87
N PRO A 249 -0.42 30.95 7.94
CA PRO A 249 -0.22 29.85 8.87
C PRO A 249 -1.54 29.31 9.44
N GLY A 250 -1.67 27.98 9.48
CA GLY A 250 -2.81 27.29 10.10
C GLY A 250 -4.07 27.12 9.23
N LYS A 251 -4.18 27.78 8.07
CA LYS A 251 -5.35 27.65 7.17
C LYS A 251 -5.25 26.48 6.18
N ILE A 252 -4.93 25.28 6.70
CA ILE A 252 -4.68 24.06 5.90
C ILE A 252 -5.81 23.75 4.93
N THR A 253 -7.07 23.85 5.37
CA THR A 253 -8.25 23.52 4.57
C THR A 253 -8.37 24.40 3.32
N GLN A 254 -8.13 25.71 3.43
CA GLN A 254 -8.25 26.64 2.30
C GLN A 254 -7.17 26.36 1.24
N VAL A 255 -5.91 26.24 1.69
CA VAL A 255 -4.77 25.95 0.81
C VAL A 255 -4.96 24.60 0.11
N SER A 256 -5.53 23.61 0.81
CA SER A 256 -5.82 22.30 0.24
C SER A 256 -6.92 22.34 -0.83
N PHE A 257 -7.99 23.11 -0.64
CA PHE A 257 -9.02 23.28 -1.66
C PHE A 257 -8.49 23.99 -2.92
N VAL A 258 -7.65 25.01 -2.74
CA VAL A 258 -7.01 25.69 -3.88
C VAL A 258 -6.05 24.73 -4.60
N GLY A 259 -5.21 24.01 -3.85
CA GLY A 259 -4.31 23.00 -4.41
C GLY A 259 -5.05 21.91 -5.18
N PHE A 260 -6.17 21.42 -4.64
CA PHE A 260 -7.04 20.46 -5.32
C PHE A 260 -7.63 21.05 -6.60
N GLY A 261 -8.15 22.28 -6.56
CA GLY A 261 -8.67 22.95 -7.75
C GLY A 261 -7.61 23.14 -8.85
N LEU A 262 -6.39 23.53 -8.48
CA LEU A 262 -5.26 23.63 -9.40
C LEU A 262 -4.90 22.28 -10.02
N LEU A 263 -4.95 21.22 -9.23
CA LEU A 263 -4.64 19.88 -9.68
C LEU A 263 -5.71 19.34 -10.65
N ILE A 264 -6.99 19.61 -10.42
CA ILE A 264 -8.04 19.32 -11.41
C ILE A 264 -7.83 20.14 -12.70
N ALA A 265 -7.48 21.43 -12.59
CA ALA A 265 -7.16 22.25 -13.75
C ALA A 265 -5.95 21.73 -14.54
N VAL A 266 -4.94 21.21 -13.85
CA VAL A 266 -3.75 20.58 -14.46
C VAL A 266 -4.10 19.27 -15.18
N ILE A 267 -5.02 18.45 -14.66
CA ILE A 267 -5.47 17.25 -15.40
C ILE A 267 -6.19 17.68 -16.68
N ILE A 268 -7.14 18.62 -16.59
CA ILE A 268 -7.89 19.09 -17.75
C ILE A 268 -6.95 19.72 -18.78
N GLY A 269 -6.03 20.58 -18.33
CA GLY A 269 -5.02 21.21 -19.19
C GLY A 269 -3.95 20.25 -19.70
N GLY A 270 -3.76 19.10 -19.06
CA GLY A 270 -2.80 18.08 -19.46
C GLY A 270 -3.08 17.51 -20.85
N ARG A 271 -4.35 17.44 -21.25
CA ARG A 271 -4.75 17.08 -22.62
C ARG A 271 -4.15 18.04 -23.65
N TRP A 272 -4.33 19.35 -23.45
CA TRP A 272 -3.81 20.37 -24.35
C TRP A 272 -2.29 20.36 -24.40
N VAL A 273 -1.63 20.08 -23.27
CA VAL A 273 -0.16 19.97 -23.23
C VAL A 273 0.32 18.72 -23.98
N ALA A 274 -0.35 17.58 -23.80
CA ALA A 274 -0.01 16.33 -24.46
C ALA A 274 -0.19 16.41 -25.99
N GLU A 275 -1.24 17.10 -26.46
CA GLU A 275 -1.50 17.32 -27.89
C GLU A 275 -0.62 18.44 -28.49
N SER A 276 0.08 19.24 -27.66
CA SER A 276 0.96 20.32 -28.09
C SER A 276 2.38 19.84 -28.43
N PRO A 277 3.23 20.69 -29.04
CA PRO A 277 4.65 20.38 -29.25
C PRO A 277 5.42 20.05 -27.96
N LEU A 278 4.94 20.53 -26.80
CA LEU A 278 5.52 20.17 -25.50
C LEU A 278 5.31 18.68 -25.16
N GLY A 279 4.28 18.04 -25.70
CA GLY A 279 4.00 16.62 -25.50
C GLY A 279 5.15 15.72 -25.94
N HIS A 280 5.87 16.07 -27.01
CA HIS A 280 7.05 15.32 -27.46
C HIS A 280 8.18 15.30 -26.43
N TYR A 281 8.41 16.40 -25.71
CA TYR A 281 9.44 16.45 -24.65
C TYR A 281 9.01 15.70 -23.38
N LEU A 282 7.69 15.52 -23.18
CA LEU A 282 7.12 14.80 -22.05
C LEU A 282 6.92 13.31 -22.33
N HIS A 283 7.13 12.86 -23.57
CA HIS A 283 7.17 11.46 -23.95
C HIS A 283 8.49 10.81 -23.47
N LEU A 284 8.60 10.61 -22.17
CA LEU A 284 9.82 10.14 -21.51
C LEU A 284 9.95 8.62 -21.57
N SER A 285 11.17 8.15 -21.84
CA SER A 285 11.50 6.74 -21.74
C SER A 285 11.44 6.26 -20.28
N PRO A 286 11.18 4.97 -20.04
CA PRO A 286 11.22 4.41 -18.68
C PRO A 286 12.54 4.69 -17.96
N THR A 287 13.68 4.60 -18.65
CA THR A 287 15.01 4.87 -18.06
C THR A 287 15.19 6.33 -17.65
N THR A 288 14.62 7.28 -18.39
CA THR A 288 14.64 8.70 -18.04
C THR A 288 13.81 8.97 -16.79
N LEU A 289 12.64 8.33 -16.70
CA LEU A 289 11.77 8.41 -15.51
C LEU A 289 12.42 7.80 -14.27
N VAL A 290 13.22 6.73 -14.41
CA VAL A 290 14.01 6.18 -13.29
C VAL A 290 14.96 7.23 -12.72
N TRP A 291 15.72 7.93 -13.57
CA TRP A 291 16.62 8.99 -13.11
C TRP A 291 15.87 10.16 -12.48
N ALA A 292 14.74 10.56 -13.05
CA ALA A 292 13.87 11.57 -12.46
C ALA A 292 13.37 11.14 -11.07
N MET A 293 13.00 9.87 -10.89
CA MET A 293 12.55 9.30 -9.62
C MET A 293 13.67 9.24 -8.57
N ILE A 294 14.90 8.90 -8.98
CA ILE A 294 16.09 8.92 -8.12
C ILE A 294 16.37 10.33 -7.62
N ILE A 295 16.40 11.31 -8.53
CA ILE A 295 16.63 12.72 -8.18
C ILE A 295 15.51 13.23 -7.26
N TYR A 296 14.25 12.95 -7.62
CA TYR A 296 13.10 13.28 -6.80
C TYR A 296 13.18 12.65 -5.42
N GLY A 297 13.45 11.35 -5.31
CA GLY A 297 13.51 10.63 -4.05
C GLY A 297 14.60 11.16 -3.12
N PHE A 298 15.75 11.54 -3.67
CA PHE A 298 16.82 12.20 -2.91
C PHE A 298 16.38 13.58 -2.39
N LEU A 299 15.87 14.44 -3.27
CA LEU A 299 15.42 15.78 -2.89
C LEU A 299 14.26 15.71 -1.89
N ALA A 300 13.28 14.85 -2.13
CA ALA A 300 12.12 14.67 -1.28
C ALA A 300 12.51 14.21 0.12
N ALA A 301 13.45 13.27 0.26
CA ALA A 301 13.89 12.77 1.56
C ALA A 301 14.79 13.77 2.33
N VAL A 302 15.54 14.62 1.62
CA VAL A 302 16.44 15.63 2.22
C VAL A 302 15.72 16.92 2.59
N LEU A 303 14.74 17.34 1.79
CA LEU A 303 14.02 18.59 2.02
C LEU A 303 13.27 18.56 3.36
N PRO A 304 13.13 19.73 4.03
CA PRO A 304 12.32 19.84 5.24
C PRO A 304 10.88 19.38 4.99
N VAL A 305 10.33 18.66 5.95
CA VAL A 305 9.00 18.03 5.86
C VAL A 305 7.90 19.03 5.45
N TRP A 306 7.94 20.26 5.96
CA TRP A 306 6.96 21.30 5.65
C TRP A 306 7.00 21.82 4.20
N VAL A 307 8.12 21.67 3.49
CA VAL A 307 8.29 22.23 2.12
C VAL A 307 7.56 21.36 1.10
N LEU A 308 7.65 20.04 1.22
CA LEU A 308 7.16 19.11 0.20
C LEU A 308 6.28 18.02 0.79
N LEU A 309 6.75 17.30 1.81
CA LEU A 309 6.06 16.11 2.33
C LEU A 309 4.68 16.47 2.89
N THR A 310 4.60 17.41 3.83
CA THR A 310 3.33 17.83 4.45
C THR A 310 2.31 18.39 3.44
N PRO A 311 2.63 19.38 2.59
CA PRO A 311 1.66 19.91 1.64
C PRO A 311 1.26 18.90 0.55
N ARG A 312 2.19 18.04 0.10
CA ARG A 312 1.86 16.94 -0.83
C ARG A 312 0.94 15.93 -0.16
N ASP A 313 1.21 15.56 1.09
CA ASP A 313 0.38 14.61 1.81
C ASP A 313 -1.04 15.14 2.03
N TYR A 314 -1.22 16.45 2.21
CA TYR A 314 -2.56 17.06 2.21
C TYR A 314 -3.27 16.89 0.86
N LEU A 315 -2.63 17.29 -0.26
CA LEU A 315 -3.18 17.09 -1.62
C LEU A 315 -3.54 15.62 -1.86
N SER A 316 -2.59 14.74 -1.55
CA SER A 316 -2.72 13.31 -1.74
C SER A 316 -3.88 12.80 -0.90
N THR A 317 -4.00 13.14 0.38
CA THR A 317 -5.08 12.67 1.27
C THR A 317 -6.49 12.98 0.73
N PHE A 318 -6.72 14.20 0.24
CA PHE A 318 -8.00 14.56 -0.38
C PHE A 318 -8.27 13.73 -1.64
N MET A 319 -7.25 13.54 -2.47
CA MET A 319 -7.32 12.67 -3.64
C MET A 319 -7.54 11.21 -3.25
N LYS A 320 -6.87 10.71 -2.21
CA LYS A 320 -6.99 9.34 -1.69
C LYS A 320 -8.45 9.06 -1.33
N VAL A 321 -8.96 9.81 -0.35
CA VAL A 321 -10.30 9.60 0.20
C VAL A 321 -11.37 9.93 -0.82
N GLY A 322 -11.19 11.01 -1.59
CA GLY A 322 -12.12 11.45 -2.63
C GLY A 322 -12.30 10.39 -3.73
N THR A 323 -11.21 9.95 -4.36
CA THR A 323 -11.27 8.95 -5.44
C THR A 323 -11.84 7.63 -4.96
N ILE A 324 -11.44 7.14 -3.79
CA ILE A 324 -11.98 5.88 -3.25
C ILE A 324 -13.48 6.00 -3.00
N THR A 325 -13.94 7.13 -2.46
CA THR A 325 -15.37 7.36 -2.21
C THR A 325 -16.15 7.46 -3.53
N ILE A 326 -15.63 8.19 -4.51
CA ILE A 326 -16.24 8.33 -5.85
C ILE A 326 -16.32 6.97 -6.54
N LEU A 327 -15.25 6.17 -6.48
CA LEU A 327 -15.22 4.82 -7.06
C LEU A 327 -16.19 3.87 -6.37
N ALA A 328 -16.24 3.88 -5.03
CA ALA A 328 -17.16 3.03 -4.27
C ALA A 328 -18.63 3.39 -4.56
N LEU A 329 -18.97 4.68 -4.60
CA LEU A 329 -20.29 5.15 -5.01
C LEU A 329 -20.57 4.78 -6.47
N GLY A 330 -19.56 4.88 -7.33
CA GLY A 330 -19.68 4.54 -8.73
C GLY A 330 -20.00 3.08 -8.96
N ILE A 331 -19.33 2.17 -8.26
CA ILE A 331 -19.65 0.74 -8.27
C ILE A 331 -21.09 0.48 -7.81
N ILE A 332 -21.57 1.18 -6.78
CA ILE A 332 -22.95 1.00 -6.26
C ILE A 332 -24.01 1.51 -7.26
N ILE A 333 -23.71 2.60 -7.98
CA ILE A 333 -24.63 3.24 -8.93
C ILE A 333 -24.64 2.49 -10.26
N VAL A 334 -23.46 2.30 -10.85
CA VAL A 334 -23.28 1.68 -12.17
C VAL A 334 -23.55 0.19 -12.12
N ARG A 335 -23.17 -0.45 -11.02
CA ARG A 335 -23.32 -1.89 -10.82
C ARG A 335 -22.69 -2.67 -11.98
N PRO A 336 -21.37 -2.54 -12.23
CA PRO A 336 -20.73 -3.27 -13.30
C PRO A 336 -20.76 -4.78 -13.02
N LEU A 337 -20.94 -5.55 -14.09
CA LEU A 337 -20.88 -7.00 -14.06
C LEU A 337 -19.43 -7.46 -13.95
N VAL A 338 -19.24 -8.61 -13.32
CA VAL A 338 -17.94 -9.26 -13.24
C VAL A 338 -17.79 -10.17 -14.45
N GLU A 339 -16.83 -9.85 -15.33
CA GLU A 339 -16.55 -10.61 -16.55
C GLU A 339 -15.49 -11.71 -16.33
N MET A 340 -14.63 -11.53 -15.33
CA MET A 340 -13.63 -12.54 -14.98
C MET A 340 -14.28 -13.72 -14.23
N SER A 341 -13.89 -14.95 -14.56
CA SER A 341 -14.31 -16.15 -13.84
C SER A 341 -14.01 -16.10 -12.34
N ALA A 342 -14.82 -16.80 -11.53
CA ALA A 342 -14.60 -16.91 -10.08
C ALA A 342 -13.22 -17.49 -9.75
N VAL A 343 -12.85 -18.55 -10.46
CA VAL A 343 -11.52 -19.15 -10.44
C VAL A 343 -11.20 -19.51 -11.89
N THR A 344 -10.01 -19.12 -12.36
CA THR A 344 -9.56 -19.42 -13.72
C THR A 344 -8.65 -20.64 -13.75
N GLU A 345 -8.35 -21.14 -14.94
CA GLU A 345 -7.41 -22.23 -15.18
C GLU A 345 -5.99 -21.90 -14.67
N PHE A 346 -5.61 -20.62 -14.72
CA PHE A 346 -4.32 -20.13 -14.21
C PHE A 346 -4.18 -20.24 -12.68
N ALA A 347 -5.27 -20.43 -11.94
CA ALA A 347 -5.17 -20.73 -10.50
C ALA A 347 -4.51 -22.10 -10.24
N PHE A 348 -4.59 -23.02 -11.20
CA PHE A 348 -4.15 -24.42 -11.03
C PHE A 348 -2.92 -24.79 -11.86
N ASN A 349 -2.36 -23.85 -12.63
CA ASN A 349 -1.16 -24.07 -13.44
C ASN A 349 -0.15 -22.93 -13.28
N THR A 350 1.02 -23.06 -13.90
CA THR A 350 2.10 -22.05 -13.83
C THR A 350 2.15 -21.14 -15.05
N ALA A 351 1.21 -21.29 -15.99
CA ALA A 351 1.21 -20.68 -17.32
C ALA A 351 0.56 -19.28 -17.37
N GLY A 352 0.26 -18.68 -16.21
CA GLY A 352 -0.29 -17.33 -16.11
C GLY A 352 0.58 -16.30 -16.86
N PRO A 353 0.02 -15.53 -17.82
CA PRO A 353 0.80 -14.62 -18.65
C PRO A 353 1.24 -13.35 -17.91
N VAL A 354 0.48 -12.91 -16.90
CA VAL A 354 0.79 -11.72 -16.08
C VAL A 354 1.91 -12.03 -15.10
N PHE A 355 1.79 -13.14 -14.38
CA PHE A 355 2.87 -13.72 -13.58
C PHE A 355 2.76 -15.24 -13.55
N ALA A 356 3.90 -15.91 -13.40
CA ALA A 356 3.97 -17.36 -13.34
C ALA A 356 3.81 -17.89 -11.91
N GLY A 357 2.97 -18.91 -11.75
CA GLY A 357 2.79 -19.64 -10.50
C GLY A 357 1.34 -20.05 -10.24
N THR A 358 1.16 -21.09 -9.43
CA THR A 358 -0.15 -21.57 -8.97
C THR A 358 -0.71 -20.71 -7.85
N LEU A 359 -2.02 -20.82 -7.58
CA LEU A 359 -2.72 -20.07 -6.51
C LEU A 359 -1.96 -20.12 -5.18
N PHE A 360 -1.67 -21.32 -4.68
CA PHE A 360 -0.75 -21.46 -3.55
C PHE A 360 0.65 -21.76 -4.07
N PRO A 361 1.70 -21.00 -3.67
CA PRO A 361 1.69 -19.86 -2.74
C PRO A 361 1.59 -18.48 -3.42
N PHE A 362 1.55 -18.40 -4.76
CA PHE A 362 1.83 -17.15 -5.47
C PHE A 362 0.76 -16.08 -5.33
N LEU A 363 -0.52 -16.45 -5.20
CA LEU A 363 -1.60 -15.47 -4.96
C LEU A 363 -1.32 -14.62 -3.72
N PHE A 364 -0.91 -15.27 -2.63
CA PHE A 364 -0.71 -14.63 -1.35
C PHE A 364 0.46 -13.64 -1.39
N ILE A 365 1.58 -14.02 -2.01
CA ILE A 365 2.73 -13.11 -2.17
C ILE A 365 2.47 -12.00 -3.19
N THR A 366 1.62 -12.25 -4.21
CA THR A 366 1.23 -11.21 -5.18
C THR A 366 0.33 -10.17 -4.52
N ILE A 367 -0.68 -10.60 -3.77
CA ILE A 367 -1.52 -9.71 -2.96
C ILE A 367 -0.93 -9.62 -1.55
N ALA A 368 0.30 -9.11 -1.45
CA ALA A 368 0.92 -8.88 -0.15
C ALA A 368 0.23 -7.67 0.53
N CYS A 369 0.41 -6.47 0.00
CA CYS A 369 -0.28 -5.29 0.52
C CYS A 369 -1.79 -5.34 0.19
N GLY A 370 -2.62 -4.80 1.08
CA GLY A 370 -4.08 -5.01 1.07
C GLY A 370 -4.57 -6.20 1.91
N ALA A 371 -3.70 -7.17 2.23
CA ALA A 371 -4.00 -8.29 3.13
C ALA A 371 -3.00 -8.44 4.28
N LEU A 372 -1.69 -8.47 3.98
CA LEU A 372 -0.61 -8.60 4.95
C LEU A 372 0.68 -7.94 4.41
N SER A 373 1.10 -6.85 5.04
CA SER A 373 2.21 -6.03 4.54
C SER A 373 3.34 -5.88 5.56
N GLY A 374 4.55 -6.23 5.15
CA GLY A 374 5.75 -6.02 5.97
C GLY A 374 6.20 -4.57 6.00
N MET A 375 6.05 -3.83 4.89
CA MET A 375 6.34 -2.39 4.85
C MET A 375 5.53 -1.62 5.90
N HIS A 376 4.30 -2.04 6.22
CA HIS A 376 3.49 -1.34 7.22
C HIS A 376 4.06 -1.49 8.62
N ALA A 377 4.68 -2.63 8.94
CA ALA A 377 5.39 -2.76 10.21
C ALA A 377 6.52 -1.74 10.37
N MET A 378 7.07 -1.23 9.25
CA MET A 378 8.09 -0.18 9.27
C MET A 378 7.51 1.22 9.43
N VAL A 379 6.22 1.43 9.14
CA VAL A 379 5.50 2.69 9.41
C VAL A 379 4.89 2.65 10.82
N SER A 380 4.32 1.52 11.20
CA SER A 380 3.83 1.20 12.54
C SER A 380 4.94 1.03 13.57
N SER A 381 6.20 1.02 13.16
CA SER A 381 7.35 1.18 14.06
C SER A 381 8.15 2.40 13.64
N GLY A 382 8.83 3.08 14.56
CA GLY A 382 9.75 4.17 14.20
C GLY A 382 9.12 5.53 13.79
N THR A 383 7.91 5.57 13.22
CA THR A 383 7.25 6.83 12.78
C THR A 383 5.92 7.08 13.48
N SER A 384 4.84 6.42 13.06
CA SER A 384 3.48 6.61 13.61
C SER A 384 3.40 6.53 15.14
N PRO A 385 4.10 5.60 15.83
CA PRO A 385 4.10 5.54 17.29
C PRO A 385 4.50 6.84 18.01
N LYS A 386 5.32 7.68 17.38
CA LYS A 386 5.87 8.92 17.96
C LYS A 386 4.89 10.08 17.91
N MET A 387 3.77 9.92 17.22
CA MET A 387 2.74 10.94 17.03
C MET A 387 1.42 10.62 17.74
N VAL A 388 1.28 9.40 18.29
CA VAL A 388 0.04 8.94 18.94
C VAL A 388 -0.24 9.73 20.20
N GLU A 389 -1.42 10.36 20.25
CA GLU A 389 -1.90 11.13 21.39
C GLU A 389 -2.24 10.24 22.60
N LYS A 390 -2.94 9.12 22.36
CA LYS A 390 -3.42 8.21 23.42
C LYS A 390 -3.34 6.74 23.03
N GLU A 391 -3.04 5.87 24.00
CA GLU A 391 -2.89 4.43 23.75
C GLU A 391 -4.18 3.80 23.17
N THR A 392 -5.36 4.28 23.58
CA THR A 392 -6.65 3.79 23.06
C THR A 392 -6.87 4.09 21.57
N GLN A 393 -6.21 5.10 21.00
CA GLN A 393 -6.32 5.45 19.58
C GLN A 393 -5.64 4.44 18.65
N VAL A 394 -4.71 3.62 19.16
CA VAL A 394 -3.93 2.66 18.36
C VAL A 394 -4.83 1.69 17.58
N ARG A 395 -5.97 1.28 18.14
CA ARG A 395 -6.93 0.40 17.44
C ARG A 395 -7.51 1.08 16.20
N MET A 396 -7.83 2.37 16.29
CA MET A 396 -8.37 3.13 15.16
C MET A 396 -7.30 3.40 14.10
N ILE A 397 -6.10 3.78 14.52
CA ILE A 397 -5.01 4.15 13.61
C ILE A 397 -4.49 2.92 12.87
N GLY A 398 -4.05 1.87 13.59
CA GLY A 398 -3.46 0.68 12.97
C GLY A 398 -4.52 -0.22 12.35
N TYR A 399 -5.35 -0.87 13.17
CA TYR A 399 -6.35 -1.84 12.66
C TYR A 399 -7.31 -1.17 11.66
N GLY A 400 -7.83 0.02 11.98
CA GLY A 400 -8.72 0.76 11.08
C GLY A 400 -8.05 1.22 9.80
N GLY A 401 -6.80 1.70 9.87
CA GLY A 401 -6.02 2.08 8.69
C GLY A 401 -5.79 0.92 7.72
N MET A 402 -5.42 -0.25 8.26
CA MET A 402 -5.23 -1.46 7.46
C MET A 402 -6.54 -1.96 6.82
N LEU A 403 -7.68 -1.85 7.51
CA LEU A 403 -8.99 -2.16 6.91
C LEU A 403 -9.32 -1.23 5.73
N MET A 404 -8.98 0.06 5.84
CA MET A 404 -9.20 1.02 4.76
C MET A 404 -8.32 0.70 3.56
N GLU A 405 -7.06 0.32 3.76
CA GLU A 405 -6.19 -0.12 2.66
C GLU A 405 -6.73 -1.39 1.99
N SER A 406 -7.22 -2.36 2.76
CA SER A 406 -7.86 -3.55 2.21
C SER A 406 -9.16 -3.25 1.46
N PHE A 407 -9.91 -2.22 1.88
CA PHE A 407 -11.06 -1.73 1.12
C PHE A 407 -10.63 -1.19 -0.26
N VAL A 408 -9.52 -0.46 -0.33
CA VAL A 408 -8.92 -0.02 -1.60
C VAL A 408 -8.56 -1.21 -2.49
N ALA A 409 -7.98 -2.26 -1.91
CA ALA A 409 -7.64 -3.48 -2.64
C ALA A 409 -8.86 -4.19 -3.24
N ILE A 410 -10.00 -4.21 -2.53
CA ILE A 410 -11.26 -4.72 -3.08
C ILE A 410 -11.78 -3.85 -4.21
N MET A 411 -11.65 -2.52 -4.12
CA MET A 411 -12.08 -1.63 -5.22
C MET A 411 -11.22 -1.84 -6.46
N ALA A 412 -9.90 -1.99 -6.28
CA ALA A 412 -8.98 -2.25 -7.38
C ALA A 412 -9.26 -3.59 -8.06
N LEU A 413 -9.53 -4.65 -7.27
CA LEU A 413 -9.95 -5.94 -7.79
C LEU A 413 -11.26 -5.81 -8.56
N ALA A 414 -12.27 -5.16 -7.98
CA ALA A 414 -13.58 -4.98 -8.59
C ALA A 414 -13.50 -4.24 -9.95
N ALA A 415 -12.67 -3.19 -10.04
CA ALA A 415 -12.43 -2.45 -11.27
C ALA A 415 -11.69 -3.28 -12.34
N ALA A 416 -10.76 -4.16 -11.94
CA ALA A 416 -10.06 -5.02 -12.88
C ALA A 416 -10.94 -6.15 -13.42
N VAL A 417 -11.75 -6.77 -12.57
CA VAL A 417 -12.60 -7.93 -12.95
C VAL A 417 -13.87 -7.53 -13.68
N SER A 418 -14.20 -6.23 -13.73
CA SER A 418 -15.26 -5.69 -14.57
C SER A 418 -14.82 -5.42 -16.01
N LEU A 419 -13.52 -5.47 -16.31
CA LEU A 419 -13.03 -5.37 -17.69
C LEU A 419 -13.13 -6.72 -18.39
N SER A 420 -13.32 -6.69 -19.72
CA SER A 420 -13.28 -7.92 -20.51
C SER A 420 -11.92 -8.62 -20.30
N PRO A 421 -11.89 -9.94 -20.08
CA PRO A 421 -10.63 -10.67 -19.86
C PRO A 421 -9.61 -10.46 -20.97
N GLY A 422 -10.07 -10.28 -22.22
CA GLY A 422 -9.19 -9.99 -23.35
C GLY A 422 -8.45 -8.65 -23.23
N ILE A 423 -9.13 -7.57 -22.81
CA ILE A 423 -8.48 -6.28 -22.52
C ILE A 423 -7.52 -6.44 -21.33
N TYR A 424 -7.98 -7.07 -20.26
CA TYR A 424 -7.17 -7.30 -19.07
C TYR A 424 -5.83 -8.01 -19.41
N PHE A 425 -5.88 -9.10 -20.18
CA PHE A 425 -4.66 -9.83 -20.56
C PHE A 425 -3.81 -9.06 -21.56
N ALA A 426 -4.39 -8.34 -22.52
CA ALA A 426 -3.65 -7.52 -23.47
C ALA A 426 -2.84 -6.39 -22.78
N MET A 427 -3.39 -5.80 -21.73
CA MET A 427 -2.72 -4.72 -20.98
C MET A 427 -1.65 -5.25 -20.02
N ASN A 428 -1.92 -6.36 -19.30
CA ASN A 428 -1.05 -6.83 -18.21
C ASN A 428 0.00 -7.87 -18.62
N THR A 429 -0.01 -8.34 -19.87
CA THR A 429 1.00 -9.28 -20.39
C THR A 429 2.18 -8.51 -20.98
N SER A 430 3.41 -8.90 -20.65
CA SER A 430 4.59 -8.23 -21.21
C SER A 430 4.74 -8.50 -22.70
N THR A 431 5.33 -7.55 -23.45
CA THR A 431 5.58 -7.68 -24.90
C THR A 431 6.36 -8.95 -25.24
N ALA A 432 7.36 -9.32 -24.42
CA ALA A 432 8.11 -10.57 -24.59
C ALA A 432 7.22 -11.82 -24.47
N THR A 433 6.28 -11.83 -23.52
CA THR A 433 5.34 -12.94 -23.33
C THR A 433 4.32 -12.99 -24.46
N MET A 434 3.80 -11.84 -24.91
CA MET A 434 2.90 -11.78 -26.06
C MET A 434 3.56 -12.26 -27.34
N ASN A 435 4.80 -11.84 -27.62
CA ASN A 435 5.57 -12.33 -28.78
C ASN A 435 5.70 -13.86 -28.76
N LYS A 436 5.95 -14.45 -27.59
CA LYS A 436 6.03 -15.90 -27.42
C LYS A 436 4.69 -16.59 -27.68
N LEU A 437 3.58 -16.03 -27.18
CA LEU A 437 2.24 -16.58 -27.35
C LEU A 437 1.75 -16.46 -28.81
N ALA A 438 1.88 -15.28 -29.41
CA ALA A 438 1.46 -15.00 -30.78
C ALA A 438 2.23 -15.84 -31.81
N GLY A 439 3.51 -16.13 -31.55
CA GLY A 439 4.36 -16.95 -32.41
C GLY A 439 5.09 -16.15 -33.49
N PRO A 440 6.16 -16.73 -34.09
CA PRO A 440 7.12 -15.98 -34.90
C PRO A 440 6.52 -15.40 -36.19
N GLU A 441 5.55 -16.08 -36.80
CA GLU A 441 4.88 -15.61 -38.02
C GLU A 441 4.07 -14.34 -37.75
N THR A 442 3.30 -14.31 -36.68
CA THR A 442 2.52 -13.12 -36.28
C THR A 442 3.41 -11.97 -35.86
N VAL A 443 4.49 -12.25 -35.13
CA VAL A 443 5.48 -11.22 -34.74
C VAL A 443 6.16 -10.62 -35.97
N ALA A 444 6.44 -11.41 -37.00
CA ALA A 444 7.01 -10.91 -38.26
C ALA A 444 6.01 -10.05 -39.05
N ALA A 445 4.72 -10.40 -39.02
CA ALA A 445 3.67 -9.69 -39.75
C ALA A 445 3.21 -8.39 -39.04
N ALA A 446 3.27 -8.35 -37.71
CA ALA A 446 2.87 -7.20 -36.89
C ALA A 446 3.88 -6.99 -35.74
N PRO A 447 5.09 -6.47 -36.05
CA PRO A 447 6.14 -6.30 -35.05
C PRO A 447 5.79 -5.16 -34.08
N CYS A 448 5.56 -5.50 -32.81
CA CYS A 448 5.38 -4.54 -31.73
C CYS A 448 6.75 -4.05 -31.23
N LYS A 449 7.08 -2.77 -31.45
CA LYS A 449 8.32 -2.14 -30.96
C LYS A 449 8.00 -1.01 -29.97
N THR A 450 7.88 -1.36 -28.70
CA THR A 450 7.49 -0.42 -27.63
C THR A 450 8.53 0.64 -27.27
N THR A 451 9.75 0.58 -27.82
CA THR A 451 10.83 1.54 -27.51
C THR A 451 11.01 2.63 -28.56
N ASP A 452 10.58 2.41 -29.80
CA ASP A 452 10.96 3.23 -30.96
C ASP A 452 9.79 3.59 -31.89
N ASP A 453 8.59 3.10 -31.62
CA ASP A 453 7.39 3.39 -32.42
C ASP A 453 6.46 4.34 -31.64
N PRO A 454 6.24 5.59 -32.09
CA PRO A 454 5.31 6.52 -31.46
C PRO A 454 3.85 6.04 -31.49
N GLU A 455 3.49 5.19 -32.46
CA GLU A 455 2.11 4.74 -32.68
C GLU A 455 1.81 3.37 -32.09
N HIS A 456 2.82 2.62 -31.65
CA HIS A 456 2.67 1.39 -30.85
C HIS A 456 1.61 0.40 -31.38
N HIS A 457 1.63 0.06 -32.68
CA HIS A 457 0.68 -0.86 -33.35
C HIS A 457 0.79 -2.33 -32.88
N CYS A 458 0.51 -2.57 -31.60
CA CYS A 458 0.68 -3.85 -30.91
C CYS A 458 -0.65 -4.61 -30.74
N GLU A 459 -1.76 -4.04 -31.20
CA GLU A 459 -3.13 -4.53 -30.97
C GLU A 459 -3.37 -5.85 -31.69
N LYS A 460 -2.91 -5.99 -32.94
CA LYS A 460 -2.99 -7.25 -33.70
C LYS A 460 -2.15 -8.36 -33.07
N LEU A 461 -0.98 -8.02 -32.54
CA LEU A 461 -0.15 -8.96 -31.80
C LEU A 461 -0.86 -9.40 -30.51
N ALA A 462 -1.43 -8.45 -29.78
CA ALA A 462 -2.15 -8.71 -28.54
C ALA A 462 -3.39 -9.58 -28.77
N GLU A 463 -4.19 -9.29 -29.80
CA GLU A 463 -5.33 -10.11 -30.20
C GLU A 463 -4.92 -11.57 -30.46
N ALA A 464 -3.88 -11.78 -31.27
CA ALA A 464 -3.39 -13.12 -31.57
C ALA A 464 -2.82 -13.85 -30.35
N ALA A 465 -2.16 -13.13 -29.44
CA ALA A 465 -1.64 -13.68 -28.19
C ALA A 465 -2.79 -14.08 -27.23
N VAL A 466 -3.79 -13.20 -27.07
CA VAL A 466 -4.96 -13.41 -26.21
C VAL A 466 -5.79 -14.61 -26.69
N ALA A 467 -5.98 -14.74 -28.01
CA ALA A 467 -6.71 -15.87 -28.59
C ALA A 467 -6.07 -17.25 -28.32
N LYS A 468 -4.77 -17.26 -27.99
CA LYS A 468 -3.99 -18.47 -27.66
C LYS A 468 -3.89 -18.74 -26.16
N LEU A 469 -4.50 -17.91 -25.31
CA LEU A 469 -4.53 -18.16 -23.88
C LEU A 469 -5.43 -19.35 -23.55
N GLY A 470 -4.94 -20.23 -22.67
CA GLY A 470 -5.68 -21.37 -22.15
C GLY A 470 -6.59 -21.01 -20.99
N VAL A 471 -7.41 -19.95 -21.15
CA VAL A 471 -8.30 -19.42 -20.10
C VAL A 471 -9.69 -19.15 -20.65
N THR A 472 -10.70 -19.20 -19.79
CA THR A 472 -12.09 -18.87 -20.14
C THR A 472 -12.64 -17.72 -19.30
N ASP A 473 -13.57 -16.95 -19.89
CA ASP A 473 -14.33 -15.90 -19.19
C ASP A 473 -15.42 -16.50 -18.28
N ALA A 474 -16.15 -15.63 -17.57
CA ALA A 474 -17.20 -16.07 -16.65
C ALA A 474 -18.33 -16.88 -17.31
N GLN A 475 -18.49 -16.75 -18.63
CA GLN A 475 -19.47 -17.45 -19.45
C GLN A 475 -18.88 -18.69 -20.16
N GLY A 476 -17.63 -19.06 -19.88
CA GLY A 476 -16.94 -20.21 -20.47
C GLY A 476 -16.47 -20.00 -21.91
N ARG A 477 -16.47 -18.76 -22.41
CA ARG A 477 -15.98 -18.39 -23.74
C ARG A 477 -14.48 -18.12 -23.70
N LYS A 478 -13.83 -18.25 -24.85
CA LYS A 478 -12.43 -17.82 -24.97
C LYS A 478 -12.37 -16.29 -24.91
N PRO A 479 -11.39 -15.72 -24.20
CA PRO A 479 -11.27 -14.28 -24.09
C PRO A 479 -10.97 -13.67 -25.46
N THR A 480 -11.78 -12.71 -25.86
CA THR A 480 -11.52 -11.76 -26.93
C THR A 480 -11.48 -10.37 -26.33
N PRO A 481 -10.58 -9.46 -26.76
CA PRO A 481 -10.67 -8.07 -26.34
C PRO A 481 -12.01 -7.50 -26.79
N GLU A 482 -12.82 -7.03 -25.85
CA GLU A 482 -14.14 -6.44 -26.10
C GLU A 482 -14.26 -5.12 -25.37
N TRP A 483 -14.64 -4.06 -26.09
CA TRP A 483 -14.77 -2.70 -25.55
C TRP A 483 -16.06 -2.05 -26.02
N ASP A 484 -16.91 -1.64 -25.08
CA ASP A 484 -18.10 -0.86 -25.37
C ASP A 484 -17.75 0.62 -25.51
N SER A 485 -18.02 1.18 -26.69
CA SER A 485 -17.80 2.60 -26.99
C SER A 485 -18.97 3.12 -27.85
N TRP A 486 -18.75 4.24 -28.54
CA TRP A 486 -19.71 4.86 -29.44
C TRP A 486 -19.11 4.96 -30.83
N ASP A 487 -19.91 4.79 -31.89
CA ASP A 487 -19.51 5.07 -33.26
C ASP A 487 -19.37 6.59 -33.51
N ASP A 488 -18.95 6.98 -34.71
CA ASP A 488 -18.80 8.39 -35.09
C ASP A 488 -20.13 9.15 -35.16
N ASN A 489 -21.25 8.43 -35.20
CA ASN A 489 -22.60 8.99 -35.14
C ASN A 489 -23.14 9.09 -33.70
N GLY A 490 -22.36 8.67 -32.70
CA GLY A 490 -22.74 8.68 -31.29
C GLY A 490 -23.63 7.51 -30.85
N ASN A 491 -23.78 6.46 -31.66
CA ASN A 491 -24.51 5.25 -31.28
C ASN A 491 -23.60 4.30 -30.50
N PRO A 492 -24.10 3.62 -29.44
CA PRO A 492 -23.34 2.59 -28.76
C PRO A 492 -22.91 1.45 -29.71
N LYS A 493 -21.63 1.10 -29.72
CA LYS A 493 -21.05 0.00 -30.50
C LYS A 493 -20.03 -0.75 -29.65
N THR A 494 -20.14 -2.07 -29.60
CA THR A 494 -19.13 -2.95 -29.03
C THR A 494 -18.08 -3.26 -30.10
N TYR A 495 -16.83 -2.94 -29.79
CA TYR A 495 -15.67 -3.23 -30.62
C TYR A 495 -14.99 -4.52 -30.13
N THR A 496 -14.40 -5.29 -31.05
CA THR A 496 -13.79 -6.59 -30.73
C THR A 496 -12.38 -6.71 -31.33
N GLY A 497 -11.49 -7.48 -30.68
CA GLY A 497 -10.14 -7.75 -31.21
C GLY A 497 -9.24 -6.53 -31.16
N ALA A 498 -8.37 -6.36 -32.16
CA ALA A 498 -7.47 -5.21 -32.25
C ALA A 498 -8.21 -3.86 -32.27
N GLU A 499 -9.35 -3.77 -32.97
CA GLU A 499 -10.18 -2.54 -33.05
C GLU A 499 -10.67 -2.10 -31.66
N ALA A 500 -10.92 -3.06 -30.75
CA ALA A 500 -11.30 -2.76 -29.37
C ALA A 500 -10.18 -2.07 -28.59
N LEU A 501 -8.94 -2.52 -28.79
CA LEU A 501 -7.76 -1.97 -28.12
C LEU A 501 -7.41 -0.58 -28.67
N GLU A 502 -7.50 -0.40 -29.99
CA GLU A 502 -7.34 0.91 -30.65
C GLU A 502 -8.40 1.90 -30.16
N ARG A 503 -9.68 1.46 -30.09
CA ARG A 503 -10.76 2.31 -29.62
C ARG A 503 -10.62 2.66 -28.15
N LEU A 504 -10.26 1.69 -27.31
CA LEU A 504 -9.97 1.93 -25.90
C LEU A 504 -8.86 2.97 -25.72
N ALA A 505 -7.73 2.83 -26.43
CA ALA A 505 -6.62 3.78 -26.38
C ALA A 505 -7.07 5.20 -26.76
N SER A 506 -7.84 5.32 -27.85
CA SER A 506 -8.42 6.59 -28.29
C SER A 506 -9.35 7.21 -27.25
N ASP A 507 -10.23 6.41 -26.64
CA ASP A 507 -11.22 6.87 -25.67
C ASP A 507 -10.58 7.35 -24.34
N VAL A 508 -9.48 6.72 -23.92
CA VAL A 508 -8.72 7.15 -22.72
C VAL A 508 -7.67 8.23 -23.03
N GLY A 509 -7.46 8.58 -24.29
CA GLY A 509 -6.53 9.62 -24.71
C GLY A 509 -5.06 9.20 -24.57
N GLU A 510 -4.76 7.94 -24.82
CA GLU A 510 -3.40 7.38 -24.81
C GLU A 510 -3.04 6.84 -26.20
N PRO A 511 -1.75 6.85 -26.60
CA PRO A 511 -1.34 6.31 -27.89
C PRO A 511 -1.54 4.78 -27.95
N ASN A 512 -1.39 4.09 -26.81
CA ASN A 512 -1.58 2.64 -26.70
C ASN A 512 -1.86 2.25 -25.24
N VAL A 513 -2.56 1.12 -25.07
CA VAL A 513 -2.89 0.47 -23.77
C VAL A 513 -2.30 -0.93 -23.61
N VAL A 514 -1.86 -1.55 -24.69
CA VAL A 514 -1.25 -2.89 -24.76
C VAL A 514 0.10 -2.92 -24.04
N SER A 515 0.40 -4.00 -23.32
CA SER A 515 1.66 -4.20 -22.58
C SER A 515 2.00 -3.12 -21.54
N ARG A 516 1.04 -2.29 -21.11
CA ARG A 516 1.25 -1.35 -20.01
C ARG A 516 1.14 -2.07 -18.66
N THR A 517 2.13 -2.94 -18.43
CA THR A 517 2.20 -3.85 -17.29
C THR A 517 2.34 -3.12 -15.95
N GLY A 518 1.99 -3.81 -14.87
CA GLY A 518 2.11 -3.28 -13.51
C GLY A 518 0.78 -2.89 -12.87
N GLY A 519 -0.35 -3.25 -13.46
CA GLY A 519 -1.69 -3.12 -12.87
C GLY A 519 -2.26 -1.70 -12.84
N ALA A 520 -1.42 -0.68 -12.71
CA ALA A 520 -1.82 0.73 -12.63
C ALA A 520 -2.66 1.21 -13.83
N PRO A 521 -2.25 0.93 -15.08
CA PRO A 521 -3.00 1.38 -16.26
C PRO A 521 -4.34 0.64 -16.37
N THR A 522 -4.35 -0.66 -16.06
CA THR A 522 -5.56 -1.49 -16.02
C THR A 522 -6.56 -0.99 -14.99
N LEU A 523 -6.09 -0.66 -13.78
CA LEU A 523 -6.93 -0.03 -12.75
C LEU A 523 -7.51 1.28 -13.26
N SER A 524 -6.68 2.10 -13.92
CA SER A 524 -7.10 3.39 -14.46
C SER A 524 -8.17 3.26 -15.54
N VAL A 525 -8.05 2.25 -16.42
CA VAL A 525 -9.11 1.89 -17.39
C VAL A 525 -10.38 1.43 -16.67
N GLY A 526 -10.27 0.56 -15.66
CA GLY A 526 -11.42 0.11 -14.88
C GLY A 526 -12.16 1.25 -14.18
N ILE A 527 -11.42 2.17 -13.55
CA ILE A 527 -12.00 3.37 -12.92
C ILE A 527 -12.67 4.25 -13.98
N ALA A 528 -12.00 4.50 -15.11
CA ALA A 528 -12.58 5.29 -16.20
C ALA A 528 -13.86 4.66 -16.75
N HIS A 529 -13.85 3.35 -16.98
CA HIS A 529 -14.98 2.55 -17.45
C HIS A 529 -16.21 2.66 -16.53
N ILE A 530 -15.99 2.70 -15.22
CA ILE A 530 -17.07 2.85 -14.24
C ILE A 530 -17.52 4.31 -14.17
N LEU A 531 -16.60 5.25 -14.01
CA LEU A 531 -16.96 6.64 -13.69
C LEU A 531 -17.52 7.43 -14.88
N HIS A 532 -17.16 7.08 -16.12
CA HIS A 532 -17.74 7.74 -17.31
C HIS A 532 -19.26 7.52 -17.43
N GLN A 533 -19.77 6.43 -16.86
CA GLN A 533 -21.20 6.08 -16.88
C GLN A 533 -22.03 6.92 -15.91
N ILE A 534 -21.40 7.47 -14.87
CA ILE A 534 -22.06 8.32 -13.86
C ILE A 534 -22.11 9.77 -14.33
N GLY A 535 -21.05 10.23 -14.99
CA GLY A 535 -20.93 11.61 -15.40
C GLY A 535 -19.86 11.85 -16.45
N GLY A 536 -20.21 12.64 -17.46
CA GLY A 536 -19.28 13.14 -18.47
C GLY A 536 -19.23 12.38 -19.80
N GLY A 537 -19.81 11.17 -19.86
CA GLY A 537 -19.85 10.36 -21.07
C GLY A 537 -18.47 10.13 -21.69
N ARG A 538 -18.43 9.94 -23.01
CA ARG A 538 -17.20 9.63 -23.75
C ARG A 538 -16.09 10.67 -23.57
N ALA A 539 -16.44 11.96 -23.57
CA ALA A 539 -15.48 13.06 -23.51
C ALA A 539 -14.67 13.09 -22.19
N MET A 540 -15.17 12.44 -21.14
CA MET A 540 -14.54 12.42 -19.82
C MET A 540 -13.78 11.12 -19.52
N MET A 541 -13.77 10.13 -20.42
CA MET A 541 -13.00 8.89 -20.20
C MET A 541 -11.50 9.17 -20.05
N GLY A 542 -10.92 9.96 -20.96
CA GLY A 542 -9.52 10.38 -20.82
C GLY A 542 -9.25 11.18 -19.55
N PHE A 543 -10.18 12.03 -19.11
CA PHE A 543 -10.07 12.72 -17.81
C PHE A 543 -10.03 11.72 -16.65
N TRP A 544 -10.97 10.77 -16.58
CA TRP A 544 -11.05 9.80 -15.49
C TRP A 544 -9.86 8.84 -15.46
N TYR A 545 -9.37 8.44 -16.64
CA TYR A 545 -8.18 7.60 -16.77
C TYR A 545 -6.93 8.33 -16.24
N HIS A 546 -6.67 9.57 -16.70
CA HIS A 546 -5.51 10.34 -16.24
C HIS A 546 -5.64 10.80 -14.79
N PHE A 547 -6.87 11.04 -14.33
CA PHE A 547 -7.17 11.27 -12.92
C PHE A 547 -6.79 10.05 -12.06
N ALA A 548 -7.11 8.83 -12.52
CA ALA A 548 -6.75 7.59 -11.85
C ALA A 548 -5.22 7.34 -11.85
N ILE A 549 -4.54 7.55 -12.99
CA ILE A 549 -3.06 7.45 -13.07
C ILE A 549 -2.41 8.41 -12.08
N MET A 550 -2.84 9.67 -12.07
CA MET A 550 -2.25 10.68 -11.20
C MET A 550 -2.55 10.39 -9.73
N PHE A 551 -3.79 9.95 -9.41
CA PHE A 551 -4.16 9.46 -8.08
C PHE A 551 -3.19 8.37 -7.62
N GLU A 552 -2.95 7.35 -8.45
CA GLU A 552 -2.07 6.24 -8.11
C GLU A 552 -0.61 6.68 -8.00
N ALA A 553 -0.12 7.47 -8.95
CA ALA A 553 1.24 8.00 -8.91
C ALA A 553 1.48 8.84 -7.64
N LEU A 554 0.52 9.65 -7.20
CA LEU A 554 0.60 10.39 -5.94
C LEU A 554 0.65 9.47 -4.72
N PHE A 555 -0.05 8.33 -4.73
CA PHE A 555 0.10 7.32 -3.68
C PHE A 555 1.52 6.77 -3.65
N ILE A 556 2.05 6.41 -4.81
CA ILE A 556 3.37 5.81 -4.94
C ILE A 556 4.46 6.79 -4.51
N LEU A 557 4.44 8.02 -5.02
CA LEU A 557 5.41 9.06 -4.66
C LEU A 557 5.40 9.32 -3.15
N SER A 558 4.22 9.29 -2.52
CA SER A 558 4.11 9.46 -1.08
C SER A 558 4.71 8.31 -0.29
N ALA A 559 4.43 7.07 -0.71
CA ALA A 559 5.01 5.88 -0.10
C ALA A 559 6.53 5.82 -0.30
N VAL A 560 7.04 6.12 -1.50
CA VAL A 560 8.48 6.11 -1.82
C VAL A 560 9.24 7.11 -0.94
N ASP A 561 8.72 8.33 -0.77
CA ASP A 561 9.31 9.34 0.11
C ASP A 561 9.29 8.91 1.59
N ALA A 562 8.12 8.52 2.10
CA ALA A 562 7.97 8.08 3.49
C ALA A 562 8.91 6.90 3.82
N VAL A 563 8.95 5.89 2.94
CA VAL A 563 9.77 4.69 3.15
C VAL A 563 11.26 4.99 2.92
N THR A 564 11.64 5.88 2.01
CA THR A 564 13.03 6.34 1.87
C THR A 564 13.51 7.04 3.15
N ARG A 565 12.65 7.85 3.78
CA ARG A 565 12.96 8.47 5.08
C ARG A 565 13.10 7.43 6.19
N VAL A 566 12.20 6.45 6.27
CA VAL A 566 12.29 5.33 7.23
C VAL A 566 13.58 4.53 7.03
N ALA A 567 13.90 4.17 5.79
CA ALA A 567 15.13 3.45 5.45
C ALA A 567 16.38 4.24 5.83
N ARG A 568 16.38 5.56 5.62
CA ARG A 568 17.46 6.45 6.07
C ARG A 568 17.61 6.40 7.59
N PHE A 569 16.51 6.50 8.35
CA PHE A 569 16.57 6.40 9.81
C PHE A 569 17.10 5.04 10.26
N GLN A 570 16.63 3.95 9.66
CA GLN A 570 17.11 2.61 9.98
C GLN A 570 18.61 2.43 9.67
N LEU A 571 19.09 2.98 8.55
CA LEU A 571 20.51 2.96 8.21
C LEU A 571 21.33 3.81 9.18
N SER A 572 20.87 5.01 9.52
CA SER A 572 21.50 5.88 10.51
C SER A 572 21.57 5.23 11.89
N ASP A 573 20.51 4.57 12.33
CA ASP A 573 20.47 3.84 13.61
C ASP A 573 21.48 2.68 13.62
N ALA A 574 21.51 1.90 12.52
CA ALA A 574 22.44 0.78 12.37
C ALA A 574 23.91 1.25 12.39
N LEU A 575 24.23 2.31 11.64
CA LEU A 575 25.57 2.91 11.63
C LEU A 575 25.90 3.61 12.96
N GLY A 576 24.90 4.18 13.61
CA GLY A 576 24.98 4.85 14.90
C GLY A 576 25.53 3.95 16.01
N ASN A 577 25.29 2.64 15.92
CA ASN A 577 25.83 1.66 16.85
C ASN A 577 27.35 1.49 16.76
N ALA A 578 27.95 1.74 15.59
CA ALA A 578 29.40 1.75 15.40
C ALA A 578 29.99 3.17 15.51
N PHE A 579 29.26 4.17 15.02
CA PHE A 579 29.68 5.57 14.95
C PHE A 579 28.61 6.48 15.55
N PRO A 580 28.72 6.89 16.83
CA PRO A 580 27.67 7.60 17.56
C PRO A 580 27.15 8.88 16.89
N LYS A 581 27.95 9.53 16.05
CA LYS A 581 27.57 10.74 15.31
C LYS A 581 26.40 10.52 14.34
N PHE A 582 26.20 9.31 13.83
CA PHE A 582 25.05 8.98 12.98
C PHE A 582 23.72 8.90 13.74
N LYS A 583 23.75 8.86 15.08
CA LYS A 583 22.54 8.93 15.91
C LYS A 583 21.95 10.34 15.99
N ASP A 584 22.72 11.37 15.63
CA ASP A 584 22.27 12.76 15.65
C ASP A 584 21.54 13.11 14.33
N PRO A 585 20.20 13.30 14.35
CA PRO A 585 19.44 13.63 13.14
C PRO A 585 19.76 15.02 12.59
N SER A 586 20.34 15.91 13.41
CA SER A 586 20.70 17.28 13.02
C SER A 586 21.99 17.36 12.20
N TRP A 587 22.77 16.27 12.14
CA TRP A 587 23.98 16.23 11.32
C TRP A 587 23.64 16.04 9.84
N HIS A 588 23.48 17.17 9.13
CA HIS A 588 23.07 17.20 7.73
C HIS A 588 23.93 16.33 6.81
N VAL A 589 25.26 16.31 6.98
CA VAL A 589 26.15 15.49 6.13
C VAL A 589 25.89 13.99 6.30
N GLY A 590 25.70 13.52 7.54
CA GLY A 590 25.36 12.13 7.81
C GLY A 590 23.97 11.77 7.29
N ALA A 591 23.00 12.67 7.45
CA ALA A 591 21.65 12.51 6.93
C ALA A 591 21.62 12.45 5.39
N TRP A 592 22.35 13.32 4.70
CA TRP A 592 22.41 13.35 3.24
C TRP A 592 23.18 12.16 2.69
N GLY A 593 24.29 11.77 3.33
CA GLY A 593 25.07 10.61 2.93
C GLY A 593 24.29 9.30 3.06
N THR A 594 23.60 9.09 4.18
CA THR A 594 22.72 7.91 4.35
C THR A 594 21.55 7.92 3.37
N THR A 595 20.96 9.08 3.09
CA THR A 595 19.93 9.22 2.05
C THR A 595 20.46 8.85 0.67
N ALA A 596 21.65 9.33 0.30
CA ALA A 596 22.27 9.02 -0.98
C ALA A 596 22.52 7.51 -1.15
N VAL A 597 22.98 6.82 -0.09
CA VAL A 597 23.17 5.37 -0.10
C VAL A 597 21.84 4.64 -0.29
N VAL A 598 20.80 5.03 0.46
CA VAL A 598 19.46 4.43 0.34
C VAL A 598 18.91 4.63 -1.08
N VAL A 599 18.95 5.85 -1.60
CA VAL A 599 18.42 6.19 -2.92
C VAL A 599 19.20 5.52 -4.04
N ALA A 600 20.53 5.45 -3.94
CA ALA A 600 21.34 4.70 -4.88
C ALA A 600 21.03 3.19 -4.85
N SER A 601 20.78 2.64 -3.66
CA SER A 601 20.50 1.21 -3.49
C SER A 601 19.18 0.78 -4.14
N TRP A 602 18.06 1.46 -3.82
CA TRP A 602 16.79 1.13 -4.46
C TRP A 602 16.73 1.64 -5.91
N GLY A 603 17.40 2.74 -6.24
CA GLY A 603 17.49 3.28 -7.59
C GLY A 603 18.20 2.33 -8.57
N ALA A 604 19.28 1.66 -8.13
CA ALA A 604 19.96 0.64 -8.92
C ALA A 604 19.06 -0.58 -9.19
N LEU A 605 18.29 -1.01 -8.19
CA LEU A 605 17.32 -2.10 -8.34
C LEU A 605 16.16 -1.70 -9.26
N LEU A 606 15.69 -0.45 -9.17
CA LEU A 606 14.67 0.09 -10.06
C LEU A 606 15.16 0.08 -11.52
N LEU A 607 16.39 0.55 -11.77
CA LEU A 607 17.00 0.55 -13.10
C LEU A 607 17.10 -0.87 -13.65
N MET A 608 17.57 -1.83 -12.84
CA MET A 608 17.62 -3.24 -13.22
C MET A 608 16.25 -3.78 -13.63
N GLY A 609 15.18 -3.36 -12.95
CA GLY A 609 13.83 -3.85 -13.24
C GLY A 609 13.16 -3.21 -14.43
N VAL A 610 13.34 -1.91 -14.63
CA VAL A 610 12.80 -1.19 -15.80
C VAL A 610 13.52 -1.59 -17.10
N THR A 611 14.78 -2.01 -17.00
CA THR A 611 15.56 -2.53 -18.13
C THR A 611 15.50 -4.04 -18.28
N ASP A 612 14.63 -4.74 -17.52
CA ASP A 612 14.45 -6.18 -17.65
C ASP A 612 13.65 -6.52 -18.93
N PRO A 613 14.24 -7.26 -19.88
CA PRO A 613 13.57 -7.62 -21.13
C PRO A 613 12.28 -8.41 -20.97
N ARG A 614 12.08 -9.08 -19.83
CA ARG A 614 10.87 -9.86 -19.55
C ARG A 614 9.71 -8.99 -19.04
N GLY A 615 9.92 -7.68 -18.93
CA GLY A 615 8.94 -6.72 -18.42
C GLY A 615 8.89 -6.73 -16.90
N GLY A 616 9.98 -6.28 -16.26
CA GLY A 616 10.28 -6.06 -14.83
C GLY A 616 9.32 -6.59 -13.76
N ILE A 617 8.03 -6.30 -13.88
CA ILE A 617 6.94 -6.85 -13.06
C ILE A 617 6.95 -8.38 -13.04
N GLN A 618 7.09 -9.07 -14.18
CA GLN A 618 7.01 -10.55 -14.20
C GLN A 618 8.13 -11.21 -13.37
N THR A 619 9.30 -10.58 -13.29
CA THR A 619 10.50 -11.14 -12.65
C THR A 619 10.70 -10.62 -11.23
N LEU A 620 10.50 -9.31 -11.00
CA LEU A 620 10.78 -8.65 -9.72
C LEU A 620 9.56 -8.57 -8.80
N TYR A 621 8.34 -8.57 -9.32
CA TYR A 621 7.15 -8.52 -8.46
C TYR A 621 7.05 -9.73 -7.51
N PRO A 622 7.33 -10.98 -7.95
CA PRO A 622 7.39 -12.12 -7.02
C PRO A 622 8.48 -11.96 -5.96
N LEU A 623 9.65 -11.43 -6.30
CA LEU A 623 10.72 -11.18 -5.33
C LEU A 623 10.31 -10.10 -4.32
N PHE A 624 9.61 -9.06 -4.78
CA PHE A 624 8.98 -8.06 -3.92
C PHE A 624 7.96 -8.68 -2.98
N GLY A 625 7.05 -9.51 -3.49
CA GLY A 625 6.05 -10.20 -2.67
C GLY A 625 6.67 -11.04 -1.57
N ILE A 626 7.70 -11.82 -1.91
CA ILE A 626 8.49 -12.60 -0.96
C ILE A 626 9.18 -11.69 0.06
N ALA A 627 9.89 -10.64 -0.38
CA ALA A 627 10.60 -9.73 0.51
C ALA A 627 9.64 -9.01 1.49
N ASN A 628 8.49 -8.56 0.99
CA ASN A 628 7.48 -7.88 1.81
C ASN A 628 6.85 -8.83 2.84
N GLN A 629 6.50 -10.06 2.46
CA GLN A 629 6.00 -11.05 3.41
C GLN A 629 7.07 -11.50 4.41
N LEU A 630 8.34 -11.63 4.00
CA LEU A 630 9.41 -11.94 4.95
C LEU A 630 9.59 -10.85 6.01
N ILE A 631 9.42 -9.56 5.66
CA ILE A 631 9.38 -8.48 6.65
C ILE A 631 8.14 -8.64 7.57
N ALA A 632 6.98 -8.99 7.01
CA ALA A 632 5.75 -9.26 7.78
C ALA A 632 5.95 -10.41 8.78
N ALA A 633 6.58 -11.51 8.35
CA ALA A 633 6.95 -12.64 9.19
C ALA A 633 7.87 -12.21 10.34
N VAL A 634 8.89 -11.39 10.08
CA VAL A 634 9.77 -10.84 11.14
C VAL A 634 8.97 -9.97 12.13
N ALA A 635 8.03 -9.15 11.64
CA ALA A 635 7.18 -8.33 12.48
C ALA A 635 6.26 -9.16 13.38
N LEU A 636 5.55 -10.13 12.81
CA LEU A 636 4.69 -11.07 13.54
C LEU A 636 5.49 -11.94 14.52
N LEU A 637 6.71 -12.34 14.17
CA LEU A 637 7.63 -13.07 15.02
C LEU A 637 8.02 -12.25 16.25
N VAL A 638 8.46 -11.02 16.03
CA VAL A 638 8.86 -10.08 17.09
C VAL A 638 7.68 -9.78 18.03
N VAL A 639 6.49 -9.55 17.47
CA VAL A 639 5.24 -9.41 18.25
C VAL A 639 4.93 -10.68 19.06
N THR A 640 5.07 -11.87 18.45
CA THR A 640 4.83 -13.15 19.11
C THR A 640 5.76 -13.34 20.31
N VAL A 641 7.06 -13.06 20.15
CA VAL A 641 8.05 -13.10 21.24
C VAL A 641 7.63 -12.16 22.38
N MET A 642 7.21 -10.94 22.07
CA MET A 642 6.76 -9.97 23.08
C MET A 642 5.51 -10.43 23.82
N VAL A 643 4.50 -10.97 23.13
CA VAL A 643 3.27 -11.49 23.74
C VAL A 643 3.60 -12.62 24.73
N VAL A 644 4.54 -13.51 24.38
CA VAL A 644 5.01 -14.57 25.27
C VAL A 644 5.75 -13.98 26.48
N ARG A 645 6.69 -13.05 26.28
CA ARG A 645 7.45 -12.41 27.36
C ARG A 645 6.59 -11.61 28.33
N LYS A 646 5.49 -11.03 27.88
CA LYS A 646 4.50 -10.38 28.77
C LYS A 646 3.63 -11.39 29.56
N GLY A 647 3.84 -12.70 29.40
CA GLY A 647 3.07 -13.73 30.08
C GLY A 647 1.68 -13.95 29.46
N TYR A 648 1.39 -13.41 28.28
CA TYR A 648 0.10 -13.56 27.59
C TYR A 648 0.06 -14.81 26.70
N THR A 649 0.67 -15.91 27.16
CA THR A 649 0.78 -17.18 26.41
C THR A 649 -0.58 -17.73 25.96
N LYS A 650 -1.66 -17.50 26.72
CA LYS A 650 -3.02 -17.88 26.34
C LYS A 650 -3.49 -17.25 25.02
N TRP A 651 -3.00 -16.06 24.68
CA TRP A 651 -3.42 -15.28 23.51
C TRP A 651 -2.36 -15.25 22.40
N VAL A 652 -1.27 -16.02 22.55
CA VAL A 652 -0.17 -16.08 21.58
C VAL A 652 -0.61 -16.56 20.20
N TRP A 653 -1.70 -17.35 20.13
CA TRP A 653 -2.26 -17.83 18.87
C TRP A 653 -2.70 -16.69 17.93
N ILE A 654 -3.02 -15.51 18.47
CA ILE A 654 -3.47 -14.35 17.69
C ILE A 654 -2.38 -13.90 16.71
N PRO A 655 -1.14 -13.60 17.14
CA PRO A 655 -0.04 -13.34 16.19
C PRO A 655 0.63 -14.61 15.64
N ALA A 656 0.58 -15.75 16.34
CA ALA A 656 1.29 -16.96 15.90
C ALA A 656 0.65 -17.70 14.73
N ILE A 657 -0.70 -17.76 14.64
CA ILE A 657 -1.38 -18.37 13.48
C ILE A 657 -1.03 -17.65 12.17
N PRO A 658 -1.19 -16.31 12.06
CA PRO A 658 -0.81 -15.61 10.84
C PRO A 658 0.69 -15.72 10.58
N LEU A 659 1.55 -15.73 11.60
CA LEU A 659 2.98 -15.96 11.43
C LEU A 659 3.28 -17.31 10.75
N VAL A 660 2.66 -18.40 11.23
CA VAL A 660 2.86 -19.74 10.67
C VAL A 660 2.35 -19.80 9.23
N PHE A 661 1.18 -19.22 8.97
CA PHE A 661 0.62 -19.17 7.62
C PHE A 661 1.52 -18.39 6.65
N ASP A 662 1.89 -17.17 7.02
CA ASP A 662 2.75 -16.28 6.22
C ASP A 662 4.12 -16.90 5.95
N THR A 663 4.73 -17.50 6.98
CA THR A 663 5.99 -18.24 6.83
C THR A 663 5.82 -19.41 5.87
N ALA A 664 4.75 -20.22 6.01
CA ALA A 664 4.51 -21.39 5.15
C ALA A 664 4.33 -20.98 3.68
N VAL A 665 3.53 -19.94 3.42
CA VAL A 665 3.34 -19.36 2.09
C VAL A 665 4.69 -18.89 1.52
N THR A 666 5.39 -18.04 2.26
CA THR A 666 6.59 -17.36 1.76
C THR A 666 7.77 -18.29 1.58
N PHE A 667 7.94 -19.26 2.48
CA PHE A 667 9.00 -20.27 2.38
C PHE A 667 8.70 -21.22 1.23
N THR A 668 7.44 -21.59 1.01
CA THR A 668 7.06 -22.39 -0.16
C THR A 668 7.29 -21.63 -1.45
N ALA A 669 6.95 -20.34 -1.51
CA ALA A 669 7.16 -19.51 -2.69
C ALA A 669 8.66 -19.37 -3.01
N SER A 670 9.46 -19.04 -2.00
CA SER A 670 10.92 -19.00 -2.11
C SER A 670 11.49 -20.34 -2.55
N TRP A 671 11.03 -21.44 -1.96
CA TRP A 671 11.46 -22.79 -2.31
C TRP A 671 11.17 -23.11 -3.79
N GLN A 672 9.95 -22.86 -4.25
CA GLN A 672 9.59 -23.07 -5.65
C GLN A 672 10.40 -22.16 -6.59
N LYS A 673 10.63 -20.90 -6.24
CA LYS A 673 11.46 -19.98 -7.03
C LYS A 673 12.94 -20.42 -7.09
N ILE A 674 13.47 -21.03 -6.04
CA ILE A 674 14.87 -21.48 -5.97
C ILE A 674 15.05 -22.85 -6.64
N PHE A 675 14.21 -23.82 -6.34
CA PHE A 675 14.44 -25.23 -6.67
C PHE A 675 13.59 -25.80 -7.80
N SER A 676 12.55 -25.08 -8.28
CA SER A 676 11.71 -25.59 -9.35
C SER A 676 12.48 -25.76 -10.67
N THR A 677 12.20 -26.87 -11.36
CA THR A 677 12.67 -27.15 -12.71
C THR A 677 11.74 -26.60 -13.79
N ASP A 678 10.60 -26.00 -13.42
CA ASP A 678 9.73 -25.30 -14.35
C ASP A 678 10.35 -23.94 -14.73
N PRO A 679 10.65 -23.69 -16.02
CA PRO A 679 11.25 -22.44 -16.47
C PRO A 679 10.34 -21.21 -16.32
N LEU A 680 9.04 -21.37 -16.09
CA LEU A 680 8.17 -20.24 -15.76
C LEU A 680 8.36 -19.79 -14.31
N VAL A 681 8.72 -20.70 -13.42
CA VAL A 681 8.78 -20.45 -11.98
C VAL A 681 10.22 -20.29 -11.48
N GLY A 682 11.11 -21.24 -11.76
CA GLY A 682 12.42 -21.36 -11.11
C GLY A 682 13.49 -20.40 -11.66
N TYR A 683 14.08 -19.57 -10.80
CA TYR A 683 15.12 -18.61 -11.18
C TYR A 683 16.38 -19.29 -11.72
N PHE A 684 16.86 -20.35 -11.07
CA PHE A 684 18.06 -21.06 -11.53
C PHE A 684 17.81 -21.89 -12.79
N GLN A 685 16.58 -22.37 -13.01
CA GLN A 685 16.23 -23.01 -14.27
C GLN A 685 16.24 -21.99 -15.42
N GLN A 686 15.61 -20.83 -15.22
CA GLN A 686 15.65 -19.72 -16.18
C GLN A 686 17.08 -19.28 -16.50
N HIS A 687 17.93 -19.19 -15.48
CA HIS A 687 19.35 -18.88 -15.64
C HIS A 687 20.06 -19.90 -16.54
N ARG A 688 19.90 -21.21 -16.26
CA ARG A 688 20.53 -22.27 -17.05
C ARG A 688 20.07 -22.25 -18.52
N GLU A 689 18.78 -22.06 -18.77
CA GLU A 689 18.25 -21.99 -20.13
C GLU A 689 18.73 -20.75 -20.88
N ALA A 690 18.74 -19.58 -20.23
CA ALA A 690 19.25 -18.36 -20.83
C ALA A 690 20.76 -18.46 -21.11
N ALA A 691 21.53 -19.03 -20.19
CA ALA A 691 22.97 -19.25 -20.38
C ALA A 691 23.26 -20.23 -21.53
N ALA A 692 22.49 -21.32 -21.64
CA ALA A 692 22.61 -22.26 -22.75
C ALA A 692 22.26 -21.61 -24.11
N LYS A 693 21.22 -20.77 -24.14
CA LYS A 693 20.82 -20.03 -25.35
C LYS A 693 21.86 -19.03 -25.80
N LEU A 694 22.63 -18.42 -24.88
CA LEU A 694 23.63 -17.41 -25.22
C LEU A 694 24.64 -17.88 -26.28
N GLY A 695 25.03 -19.17 -26.23
CA GLY A 695 25.96 -19.76 -27.20
C GLY A 695 25.36 -20.05 -28.58
N THR A 696 24.04 -19.95 -28.73
CA THR A 696 23.31 -20.24 -29.98
C THR A 696 22.87 -18.98 -30.72
N LEU A 697 22.95 -17.81 -30.08
CA LEU A 697 22.49 -16.54 -30.63
C LEU A 697 23.60 -15.86 -31.45
N THR A 698 23.24 -15.35 -32.62
CA THR A 698 24.12 -14.58 -33.50
C THR A 698 23.81 -13.08 -33.51
N ASP A 699 22.58 -12.71 -33.09
CA ASP A 699 22.09 -11.34 -33.06
C ASP A 699 22.59 -10.59 -31.82
N PRO A 700 23.38 -9.50 -31.98
CA PRO A 700 23.92 -8.72 -30.85
C PRO A 700 22.88 -8.23 -29.86
N ALA A 701 21.70 -7.81 -30.33
CA ALA A 701 20.64 -7.29 -29.46
C ALA A 701 20.07 -8.40 -28.57
N LYS A 702 19.80 -9.57 -29.15
CA LYS A 702 19.32 -10.75 -28.40
C LYS A 702 20.38 -11.31 -27.46
N ILE A 703 21.66 -11.17 -27.78
CA ILE A 703 22.76 -11.54 -26.90
C ILE A 703 22.78 -10.64 -25.65
N GLU A 704 22.64 -9.32 -25.81
CA GLU A 704 22.58 -8.39 -24.68
C GLU A 704 21.35 -8.64 -23.81
N GLU A 705 20.19 -8.84 -24.44
CA GLU A 705 18.94 -9.19 -23.78
C GLU A 705 19.09 -10.47 -22.94
N THR A 706 19.61 -11.53 -23.55
CA THR A 706 19.81 -12.82 -22.88
C THR A 706 20.86 -12.71 -21.77
N ARG A 707 21.91 -11.90 -21.94
CA ARG A 707 22.90 -11.63 -20.90
C ARG A 707 22.28 -10.90 -19.70
N ALA A 708 21.37 -9.95 -19.95
CA ALA A 708 20.61 -9.30 -18.88
C ALA A 708 19.75 -10.31 -18.12
N VAL A 709 19.06 -11.22 -18.81
CA VAL A 709 18.27 -12.30 -18.18
C VAL A 709 19.15 -13.21 -17.31
N VAL A 710 20.33 -13.63 -17.81
CA VAL A 710 21.29 -14.45 -17.05
C VAL A 710 21.73 -13.74 -15.77
N ARG A 711 22.07 -12.45 -15.86
CA ARG A 711 22.48 -11.64 -14.70
C ARG A 711 21.33 -11.48 -13.70
N ASN A 712 20.16 -11.06 -14.15
CA ASN A 712 19.02 -10.76 -13.30
C ASN A 712 18.53 -12.01 -12.56
N THR A 713 18.41 -13.15 -13.26
CA THR A 713 18.00 -14.43 -12.65
C THR A 713 19.00 -14.93 -11.61
N MET A 714 20.30 -14.72 -11.81
CA MET A 714 21.33 -15.06 -10.81
C MET A 714 21.21 -14.20 -9.55
N ILE A 715 21.02 -12.89 -9.71
CA ILE A 715 20.83 -11.96 -8.59
C ILE A 715 19.56 -12.33 -7.82
N GLN A 716 18.44 -12.53 -8.51
CA GLN A 716 17.15 -12.89 -7.90
C GLN A 716 17.22 -14.22 -7.15
N GLY A 717 17.80 -15.25 -7.76
CA GLY A 717 17.99 -16.57 -7.14
C GLY A 717 18.87 -16.49 -5.89
N THR A 718 19.97 -15.77 -5.96
CA THR A 718 20.91 -15.61 -4.83
C THR A 718 20.28 -14.82 -3.68
N LEU A 719 19.62 -13.70 -3.97
CA LEU A 719 18.93 -12.89 -2.96
C LEU A 719 17.82 -13.68 -2.27
N SER A 720 17.06 -14.48 -3.03
CA SER A 720 16.01 -15.36 -2.46
C SER A 720 16.58 -16.35 -1.45
N ILE A 721 17.74 -16.95 -1.74
CA ILE A 721 18.43 -17.86 -0.80
C ILE A 721 18.86 -17.09 0.46
N VAL A 722 19.52 -15.93 0.29
CA VAL A 722 20.01 -15.11 1.40
C VAL A 722 18.87 -14.72 2.33
N PHE A 723 17.76 -14.23 1.77
CA PHE A 723 16.58 -13.84 2.54
C PHE A 723 15.97 -14.99 3.31
N LEU A 724 15.78 -16.14 2.65
CA LEU A 724 15.22 -17.33 3.28
C LEU A 724 16.09 -17.80 4.45
N VAL A 725 17.40 -17.89 4.26
CA VAL A 725 18.37 -18.34 5.27
C VAL A 725 18.43 -17.36 6.45
N MET A 726 18.52 -16.05 6.17
CA MET A 726 18.61 -15.04 7.23
C MET A 726 17.32 -14.98 8.06
N VAL A 727 16.14 -15.05 7.44
CA VAL A 727 14.87 -15.05 8.18
C VAL A 727 14.70 -16.35 8.96
N ALA A 728 15.00 -17.51 8.36
CA ALA A 728 14.99 -18.78 9.08
C ALA A 728 15.90 -18.75 10.32
N PHE A 729 17.09 -18.16 10.19
CA PHE A 729 18.00 -17.96 11.33
C PHE A 729 17.37 -17.08 12.42
N VAL A 730 16.78 -15.93 12.05
CA VAL A 730 16.09 -15.06 13.01
C VAL A 730 14.92 -15.79 13.70
N MET A 731 14.16 -16.61 12.96
CA MET A 731 13.09 -17.44 13.51
C MET A 731 13.62 -18.47 14.51
N VAL A 732 14.76 -19.11 14.23
CA VAL A 732 15.40 -20.03 15.18
C VAL A 732 15.81 -19.29 16.46
N CYS A 733 16.45 -18.12 16.35
CA CYS A 733 16.81 -17.31 17.51
C CYS A 733 15.57 -16.93 18.35
N ALA A 734 14.49 -16.50 17.69
CA ALA A 734 13.25 -16.14 18.36
C ALA A 734 12.57 -17.35 19.03
N LEU A 735 12.57 -18.52 18.38
CA LEU A 735 12.03 -19.75 18.95
C LEU A 735 12.81 -20.17 20.20
N ILE A 736 14.14 -20.12 20.15
CA ILE A 736 15.00 -20.36 21.32
C ILE A 736 14.61 -19.42 22.45
N ARG A 737 14.44 -18.12 22.16
CA ARG A 737 14.04 -17.13 23.15
C ARG A 737 12.66 -17.42 23.74
N ILE A 738 11.66 -17.75 22.92
CA ILE A 738 10.31 -18.14 23.36
C ILE A 738 10.38 -19.34 24.31
N VAL A 739 11.11 -20.38 23.96
CA VAL A 739 11.26 -21.59 24.78
C VAL A 739 11.94 -21.26 26.11
N GLN A 740 13.00 -20.44 26.09
CA GLN A 740 13.68 -20.00 27.31
C GLN A 740 12.77 -19.18 28.23
N THR A 741 12.00 -18.24 27.67
CA THR A 741 11.04 -17.42 28.43
C THR A 741 9.97 -18.29 29.09
N ILE A 742 9.41 -19.27 28.37
CA ILE A 742 8.40 -20.17 28.92
C ILE A 742 8.97 -21.04 30.05
N ARG A 743 10.20 -21.55 29.87
CA ARG A 743 10.87 -22.39 30.88
C ARG A 743 11.26 -21.60 32.12
N ASN A 744 11.82 -20.41 31.95
CA ASN A 744 12.36 -19.60 33.04
C ASN A 744 11.31 -18.70 33.70
N ARG A 745 10.11 -18.57 33.10
CA ARG A 745 9.07 -17.61 33.49
C ARG A 745 9.58 -16.17 33.63
N ASP A 746 10.57 -15.82 32.80
CA ASP A 746 11.16 -14.49 32.74
C ASP A 746 10.19 -13.51 32.07
N THR A 747 9.51 -12.69 32.87
CA THR A 747 8.57 -11.66 32.39
C THR A 747 9.20 -10.27 32.31
N THR A 748 10.53 -10.18 32.18
CA THR A 748 11.19 -8.90 31.94
C THR A 748 10.69 -8.27 30.63
N THR A 749 10.38 -6.98 30.68
CA THR A 749 9.88 -6.18 29.55
C THR A 749 10.88 -5.09 29.21
N SER A 750 10.95 -4.71 27.93
CA SER A 750 11.71 -3.56 27.45
C SER A 750 10.87 -2.29 27.27
N GLU A 751 9.60 -2.34 27.71
CA GLU A 751 8.69 -1.18 27.74
C GLU A 751 9.22 -0.07 28.64
N ASP A 752 8.96 1.17 28.23
CA ASP A 752 9.33 2.34 29.03
C ASP A 752 8.54 2.36 30.34
N PRO A 753 9.13 2.90 31.43
CA PRO A 753 8.43 3.05 32.71
C PRO A 753 7.14 3.85 32.57
N TYR A 754 6.18 3.60 33.47
CA TYR A 754 4.96 4.39 33.56
C TYR A 754 5.29 5.85 33.86
N GLN A 755 4.68 6.77 33.12
CA GLN A 755 4.71 8.20 33.38
C GLN A 755 3.27 8.69 33.32
N GLU A 756 2.83 9.40 34.35
CA GLU A 756 1.46 9.92 34.39
C GLU A 756 1.24 10.94 33.27
N SER A 757 0.11 10.78 32.58
CA SER A 757 -0.32 11.69 31.52
C SER A 757 -1.00 12.92 32.10
N ASN A 758 -0.80 14.05 31.43
CA ASN A 758 -1.52 15.30 31.65
C ASN A 758 -2.21 15.79 30.36
N PHE A 759 -2.49 14.85 29.44
CA PHE A 759 -3.07 15.11 28.15
C PHE A 759 -4.41 14.42 28.00
N TYR A 760 -5.36 15.01 27.27
CA TYR A 760 -6.58 14.32 26.85
C TYR A 760 -6.84 14.54 25.37
N ALA A 761 -7.10 13.42 24.68
CA ALA A 761 -7.57 13.41 23.32
C ALA A 761 -8.71 12.40 23.16
N PRO A 762 -9.72 12.69 22.31
CA PRO A 762 -10.77 11.72 22.01
C PRO A 762 -10.23 10.42 21.40
N GLU A 763 -10.84 9.28 21.74
CA GLU A 763 -10.45 7.97 21.19
C GLU A 763 -10.88 7.79 19.73
N THR A 764 -12.09 8.22 19.36
CA THR A 764 -12.73 7.88 18.07
C THR A 764 -12.67 9.01 17.06
N MET A 765 -12.66 8.68 15.74
CA MET A 765 -12.69 9.67 14.64
C MET A 765 -13.75 10.75 14.89
N ILE A 766 -15.00 10.31 15.10
CA ILE A 766 -16.11 11.17 15.48
C ILE A 766 -16.23 11.15 17.01
N ALA A 767 -15.94 12.28 17.65
CA ALA A 767 -16.03 12.41 19.10
C ALA A 767 -17.50 12.36 19.56
N SER A 768 -17.78 11.53 20.56
CA SER A 768 -19.09 11.48 21.24
C SER A 768 -19.40 12.79 21.98
N SER A 769 -20.65 12.98 22.39
CA SER A 769 -21.06 14.15 23.19
C SER A 769 -20.23 14.29 24.48
N LEU A 770 -19.99 13.18 25.19
CA LEU A 770 -19.13 13.17 26.38
C LEU A 770 -17.68 13.53 26.03
N MET A 771 -17.12 12.94 24.97
CA MET A 771 -15.75 13.25 24.54
C MET A 771 -15.56 14.74 24.23
N LYS A 772 -16.55 15.37 23.58
CA LYS A 772 -16.55 16.81 23.29
C LYS A 772 -16.69 17.68 24.55
N LYS A 773 -17.43 17.23 25.56
CA LYS A 773 -17.49 17.91 26.87
C LYS A 773 -16.12 17.87 27.56
N VAL A 774 -15.52 16.68 27.64
CA VAL A 774 -14.20 16.49 28.27
C VAL A 774 -13.08 17.23 27.52
N SER A 775 -13.13 17.31 26.18
CA SER A 775 -12.19 18.14 25.42
C SER A 775 -12.26 19.61 25.82
N ARG A 776 -13.47 20.15 26.02
CA ARG A 776 -13.66 21.55 26.44
C ARG A 776 -13.20 21.79 27.88
N GLU A 777 -13.37 20.81 28.76
CA GLU A 777 -12.79 20.85 30.11
C GLU A 777 -11.26 20.88 30.03
N TYR A 778 -10.67 19.96 29.27
CA TYR A 778 -9.23 19.87 29.09
C TYR A 778 -8.61 21.15 28.50
N GLU A 779 -9.29 21.83 27.57
CA GLU A 779 -8.84 23.13 27.04
C GLU A 779 -8.71 24.24 28.11
N GLN A 780 -9.40 24.08 29.25
CA GLN A 780 -9.41 25.01 30.37
C GLN A 780 -8.43 24.59 31.49
N VAL A 781 -8.39 23.30 31.85
CA VAL A 781 -7.63 22.78 33.00
C VAL A 781 -6.34 22.05 32.62
N GLY A 782 -6.17 21.69 31.35
CA GLY A 782 -5.02 20.97 30.83
C GLY A 782 -3.81 21.85 30.57
N ASP A 783 -2.66 21.22 30.35
CA ASP A 783 -1.39 21.88 30.09
C ASP A 783 -1.46 22.76 28.81
N PRO A 784 -1.27 24.10 28.90
CA PRO A 784 -1.25 24.99 27.75
C PRO A 784 -0.25 24.59 26.66
N ALA A 785 0.90 24.00 27.04
CA ALA A 785 1.95 23.58 26.11
C ALA A 785 1.54 22.36 25.27
N LEU A 786 0.55 21.58 25.73
CA LEU A 786 0.01 20.42 25.04
C LEU A 786 -1.28 20.73 24.28
N ILE A 787 -1.85 21.93 24.43
CA ILE A 787 -3.07 22.35 23.71
C ILE A 787 -2.68 22.90 22.32
N PRO A 788 -3.09 22.24 21.21
CA PRO A 788 -2.61 22.54 19.85
C PRO A 788 -2.77 24.00 19.40
N HIS A 789 -3.79 24.71 19.89
CA HIS A 789 -4.05 26.11 19.51
C HIS A 789 -3.40 27.15 20.44
N LYS A 790 -2.97 26.76 21.65
CA LYS A 790 -2.30 27.64 22.62
C LYS A 790 -0.77 27.52 22.52
N ALA A 791 -0.25 26.34 22.21
CA ALA A 791 1.18 26.08 22.03
C ALA A 791 1.85 26.91 20.92
N HIS A 792 1.09 27.36 19.91
CA HIS A 792 1.59 28.23 18.84
C HIS A 792 1.54 29.73 19.17
N ALA A 793 0.75 30.15 20.15
CA ALA A 793 0.61 31.56 20.54
C ALA A 793 1.77 32.04 21.43
N GLU A 794 2.45 31.14 22.14
CA GLU A 794 3.61 31.47 23.00
C GLU A 794 4.95 31.38 22.27
N LYS A 795 4.96 30.85 21.03
CA LYS A 795 6.17 30.74 20.18
C LYS A 795 6.17 31.71 18.99
N SER A 796 5.22 32.65 18.93
CA SER A 796 5.18 33.73 17.94
C SER A 796 5.80 35.02 18.46
#